data_AF-A0A850MJB9-F1
#
_entry.id   AF-A0A850MJB9-F1
#
_cell.length_a   1.000
_cell.length_b   1.000
_cell.length_c   1.000
_cell.angle_alpha   90.00
_cell.angle_beta   90.00
_cell.angle_gamma   90.00
#
_symmetry.space_group_name_H-M   'P 1'
#
loop_
_entity.id
_entity.type
_entity.pdbx_description
1 polymer ?
#
loop_
_entity_poly.entity_id
_entity_poly.type
_entity_poly.pdbx_seq_one_letter_code
_entity_poly.pdbx_strand_id
1 'polypeptide(L)'
;MKKKLFFTIILIFILGFNIFFIFSTVNSNPERFTSGIENPLVDASDITVTDPPDLNLAIEDSSNHTISWNLTDEGPFDYLGVYSFTDDSNGADPAGWITYEDPGTSIEVIEELAGHHKVVDIYDGSSSYRAAMSDFYNDITTGTIEFWCYGAQSGSDNYLQLILIGEGLQGVTIIYDIDAQKLKYYDTMYRDICNMSNNVWHHIRLQFNCTTDTFDIWVNGAPEGSNLMFYNAVTSINRTHFYSGVAASGGFHSYVDAVDYSWAPGYYPNRNMDVGPVDYLGAYSFTEDVDGSHPINWTVLELPTTKVEVQAEKGGHHKVVHLEMTDSEYPQCCEIIDDSWTFSQTTGTMEFWAYIHEIPEWNAGGDVPAFHCNGGNSTITTMGFLIGFHKSGNKIQYGVGSLTWFDTGAIWTEDIWQHYRVDFNCTTDTFDLFQDGIQIGDDLPFRFAQTSLQTYELGFGWPQSSNMNGSVWIDAVDYSWAPGYYPNRNMNYTIPPSQVLSYAIFINGTQQTAWQQWSGQVQVDHNVSAPNLGIGIHNVSLVYNDRNGLWYHDDIIVFVNMTVVADWNVPPSLEIEIDIGRDRDCTLSFNFTNTGNATLVDLNFSIILLPTSWSAIPYFQTCSQLDPGETIVVSFLITVGPSDKEFLEQVGINFTATVWETGEPVSDSITVWIAGFKDKNITFWIILVIGSSAAVATTSYVIIRKRRVSFEEPKLKTKAKSLASLKRQISTDFPGTYSVLSVELMERINSLKDLTDNERTLLIQYASQLDEEEALKWLDNLKNLQVD
;
A
#
# COMPACT_ATOMS: atom_id res chain seq x y z
N MET A 1 1.87 -44.49 0.90
CA MET A 1 2.62 -43.61 -0.04
C MET A 1 1.72 -42.98 -1.12
N LYS A 2 0.85 -43.74 -1.81
CA LYS A 2 -0.05 -43.19 -2.86
C LYS A 2 -1.06 -42.12 -2.41
N LYS A 3 -1.57 -42.18 -1.15
CA LYS A 3 -2.55 -41.19 -0.64
C LYS A 3 -1.96 -39.81 -0.36
N LYS A 4 -0.72 -39.72 0.14
CA LYS A 4 -0.05 -38.42 0.41
C LYS A 4 0.31 -37.71 -0.89
N LEU A 5 0.85 -38.45 -1.88
CA LEU A 5 1.16 -37.90 -3.20
C LEU A 5 -0.10 -37.36 -3.91
N PHE A 6 -1.24 -38.02 -3.75
CA PHE A 6 -2.51 -37.58 -4.33
C PHE A 6 -3.04 -36.29 -3.68
N PHE A 7 -2.99 -36.17 -2.35
CA PHE A 7 -3.38 -34.93 -1.66
C PHE A 7 -2.46 -33.75 -2.00
N THR A 8 -1.16 -34.00 -2.16
CA THR A 8 -0.20 -32.98 -2.58
C THR A 8 -0.45 -32.52 -4.02
N ILE A 9 -0.80 -33.43 -4.94
CA ILE A 9 -1.16 -33.07 -6.32
C ILE A 9 -2.46 -32.25 -6.37
N ILE A 10 -3.47 -32.58 -5.55
CA ILE A 10 -4.71 -31.82 -5.44
C ILE A 10 -4.45 -30.40 -4.89
N LEU A 11 -3.62 -30.28 -3.86
CA LEU A 11 -3.28 -28.98 -3.29
C LEU A 11 -2.53 -28.09 -4.28
N ILE A 12 -1.59 -28.67 -5.04
CA ILE A 12 -0.87 -27.98 -6.13
C ILE A 12 -1.82 -27.58 -7.25
N PHE A 13 -2.80 -28.41 -7.59
CA PHE A 13 -3.80 -28.09 -8.63
C PHE A 13 -4.75 -26.96 -8.19
N ILE A 14 -5.20 -26.95 -6.93
CA ILE A 14 -6.08 -25.91 -6.38
C ILE A 14 -5.33 -24.56 -6.31
N LEU A 15 -4.05 -24.58 -5.94
CA LEU A 15 -3.21 -23.37 -5.90
C LEU A 15 -2.85 -22.87 -7.31
N GLY A 16 -2.60 -23.75 -8.26
CA GLY A 16 -2.34 -23.38 -9.66
C GLY A 16 -3.56 -22.82 -10.40
N PHE A 17 -4.79 -23.19 -10.00
CA PHE A 17 -6.01 -22.77 -10.70
C PHE A 17 -6.46 -21.34 -10.39
N ASN A 18 -6.15 -20.80 -9.21
CA ASN A 18 -6.44 -19.40 -8.87
C ASN A 18 -5.62 -18.41 -9.73
N ILE A 19 -4.47 -18.85 -10.24
CA ILE A 19 -3.57 -18.04 -11.06
C ILE A 19 -4.05 -17.98 -12.52
N PHE A 20 -4.68 -19.05 -13.04
CA PHE A 20 -5.12 -19.10 -14.44
C PHE A 20 -6.36 -18.23 -14.72
N PHE A 21 -7.21 -17.98 -13.72
CA PHE A 21 -8.41 -17.14 -13.85
C PHE A 21 -8.11 -15.64 -13.95
N ILE A 22 -6.94 -15.18 -13.51
CA ILE A 22 -6.52 -13.78 -13.63
C ILE A 22 -6.12 -13.43 -15.07
N PHE A 23 -5.77 -14.43 -15.89
CA PHE A 23 -5.24 -14.20 -17.24
C PHE A 23 -6.23 -14.42 -18.40
N SER A 24 -7.43 -14.99 -18.20
CA SER A 24 -8.33 -15.34 -19.31
C SER A 24 -9.49 -14.37 -19.60
N THR A 25 -9.60 -13.23 -18.90
CA THR A 25 -10.71 -12.26 -19.11
C THR A 25 -10.35 -11.07 -19.99
N VAL A 26 -9.18 -11.04 -20.63
CA VAL A 26 -8.81 -9.98 -21.58
C VAL A 26 -8.75 -10.55 -22.99
N ASN A 27 -9.91 -10.65 -23.65
CA ASN A 27 -10.12 -10.41 -25.08
C ASN A 27 -11.39 -11.09 -25.60
N SER A 28 -12.45 -10.31 -25.82
CA SER A 28 -13.08 -10.17 -27.16
C SER A 28 -14.42 -9.45 -27.04
N ASN A 29 -14.52 -8.22 -27.53
CA ASN A 29 -15.58 -7.80 -28.45
C ASN A 29 -15.33 -6.37 -28.98
N PRO A 30 -15.41 -6.13 -30.31
CA PRO A 30 -15.39 -4.80 -30.88
C PRO A 30 -16.82 -4.34 -31.15
N GLU A 31 -17.35 -3.39 -30.37
CA GLU A 31 -18.60 -2.72 -30.75
C GLU A 31 -18.41 -1.22 -30.93
N ARG A 32 -18.74 -0.79 -32.15
CA ARG A 32 -18.80 0.59 -32.63
C ARG A 32 -19.91 1.34 -31.91
N PHE A 33 -19.58 2.40 -31.19
CA PHE A 33 -20.54 3.43 -30.82
C PHE A 33 -20.53 4.56 -31.86
N THR A 34 -21.68 4.82 -32.47
CA THR A 34 -21.95 6.00 -33.29
C THR A 34 -22.22 7.20 -32.39
N SER A 35 -21.44 8.27 -32.57
CA SER A 35 -21.58 9.55 -31.88
C SER A 35 -22.79 10.34 -32.38
N GLY A 36 -23.58 10.88 -31.45
CA GLY A 36 -24.64 11.83 -31.76
C GLY A 36 -25.05 12.63 -30.53
N ILE A 37 -24.19 13.52 -30.05
CA ILE A 37 -24.58 14.66 -29.22
C ILE A 37 -23.72 15.86 -29.62
N GLU A 38 -24.38 16.86 -30.21
CA GLU A 38 -23.86 18.20 -30.46
C GLU A 38 -23.71 18.95 -29.13
N ASN A 39 -22.56 19.57 -28.87
CA ASN A 39 -22.45 20.70 -27.95
C ASN A 39 -21.32 21.65 -28.39
N PRO A 40 -21.42 22.94 -28.03
CA PRO A 40 -21.04 24.05 -28.89
C PRO A 40 -19.56 24.40 -28.86
N LEU A 41 -19.11 24.87 -30.02
CA LEU A 41 -17.81 25.46 -30.33
C LEU A 41 -17.40 26.52 -29.29
N VAL A 42 -16.27 26.29 -28.62
CA VAL A 42 -15.44 27.33 -28.05
C VAL A 42 -14.51 27.83 -29.16
N ASP A 43 -14.56 29.13 -29.41
CA ASP A 43 -13.85 29.83 -30.49
C ASP A 43 -12.33 29.81 -30.22
N ALA A 44 -11.57 29.23 -31.15
CA ALA A 44 -10.14 28.93 -31.02
C ALA A 44 -9.26 30.10 -31.49
N SER A 45 -9.53 31.33 -31.06
CA SER A 45 -8.82 32.50 -31.59
C SER A 45 -7.66 33.04 -30.76
N ASP A 46 -7.34 32.53 -29.57
CA ASP A 46 -6.23 33.09 -28.77
C ASP A 46 -5.35 32.01 -28.11
N ILE A 47 -4.55 31.31 -28.91
CA ILE A 47 -3.29 30.71 -28.44
C ILE A 47 -2.20 31.18 -29.39
N THR A 48 -1.40 32.15 -28.94
CA THR A 48 -0.22 32.62 -29.69
C THR A 48 0.97 31.78 -29.24
N VAL A 49 1.33 30.76 -30.01
CA VAL A 49 2.62 30.07 -29.86
C VAL A 49 3.65 30.85 -30.68
N THR A 50 4.77 31.23 -30.05
CA THR A 50 5.87 31.90 -30.75
C THR A 50 6.86 30.82 -31.18
N ASP A 51 6.81 30.40 -32.45
CA ASP A 51 7.58 29.28 -32.98
C ASP A 51 9.11 29.51 -33.00
N PRO A 52 9.94 28.48 -32.70
CA PRO A 52 11.29 28.39 -33.22
C PRO A 52 11.27 28.14 -34.75
N PRO A 53 12.21 28.69 -35.53
CA PRO A 53 12.13 28.82 -37.00
C PRO A 53 12.10 27.51 -37.82
N ASP A 54 12.16 26.33 -37.19
CA ASP A 54 12.34 25.05 -37.87
C ASP A 54 11.11 24.12 -37.82
N LEU A 55 10.01 24.52 -37.17
CA LEU A 55 8.77 23.73 -37.14
C LEU A 55 7.74 24.27 -38.15
N ASN A 56 7.51 23.53 -39.23
CA ASN A 56 6.59 23.91 -40.30
C ASN A 56 5.44 22.89 -40.38
N LEU A 57 4.42 23.05 -39.53
CA LEU A 57 3.21 22.23 -39.57
C LEU A 57 2.19 22.87 -40.53
N ALA A 58 1.76 22.12 -41.55
CA ALA A 58 0.74 22.59 -42.48
C ALA A 58 -0.64 22.60 -41.81
N ILE A 59 -1.38 23.70 -41.99
CA ILE A 59 -2.67 24.02 -41.34
C ILE A 59 -3.81 22.99 -41.61
N GLU A 60 -3.58 21.96 -42.44
CA GLU A 60 -4.59 20.95 -42.81
C GLU A 60 -4.17 19.50 -42.54
N ASP A 61 -3.24 19.25 -41.60
CA ASP A 61 -2.95 17.87 -41.20
C ASP A 61 -4.00 17.36 -40.19
N SER A 62 -4.78 16.35 -40.61
CA SER A 62 -5.83 15.69 -39.82
C SER A 62 -5.33 14.43 -39.10
N SER A 63 -4.02 14.16 -39.11
CA SER A 63 -3.44 13.10 -38.31
C SER A 63 -3.29 13.53 -36.86
N ASN A 64 -3.60 12.62 -35.92
CA ASN A 64 -3.34 12.83 -34.49
C ASN A 64 -1.82 12.99 -34.31
N HIS A 65 -1.37 14.24 -34.17
CA HIS A 65 -0.02 14.55 -33.73
C HIS A 65 0.00 14.46 -32.20
N THR A 66 0.66 13.44 -31.67
CA THR A 66 1.02 13.41 -30.27
C THR A 66 2.15 14.41 -30.07
N ILE A 67 1.83 15.59 -29.54
CA ILE A 67 2.86 16.51 -29.03
C ILE A 67 3.45 15.83 -27.80
N SER A 68 4.63 15.24 -27.97
CA SER A 68 5.44 14.75 -26.86
C SER A 68 6.37 15.88 -26.48
N TRP A 69 6.21 16.43 -25.28
CA TRP A 69 7.18 17.33 -24.70
C TRP A 69 8.42 16.50 -24.35
N ASN A 70 9.45 16.59 -25.18
CA ASN A 70 10.78 16.18 -24.78
C ASN A 70 11.35 17.33 -23.92
N LEU A 71 11.26 17.20 -22.61
CA LEU A 71 11.99 18.01 -21.61
C LEU A 71 13.51 17.72 -21.66
N THR A 72 14.11 17.66 -22.85
CA THR A 72 15.51 17.27 -23.04
C THR A 72 16.49 18.45 -23.12
N ASP A 73 16.01 19.68 -22.95
CA ASP A 73 16.85 20.90 -23.03
C ASP A 73 16.92 21.70 -21.71
N GLU A 74 16.23 21.26 -20.65
CA GLU A 74 16.53 21.69 -19.28
C GLU A 74 17.86 21.02 -18.87
N GLY A 75 18.70 21.68 -18.06
CA GLY A 75 20.07 21.25 -17.77
C GLY A 75 20.21 19.83 -17.17
N PRO A 76 21.45 19.37 -16.94
CA PRO A 76 21.67 18.05 -16.35
C PRO A 76 20.94 17.94 -15.02
N PHE A 77 20.21 16.85 -14.84
CA PHE A 77 19.37 16.64 -13.66
C PHE A 77 20.14 15.85 -12.60
N ASP A 78 19.96 16.23 -11.33
CA ASP A 78 20.33 15.41 -10.19
C ASP A 78 19.19 14.41 -9.93
N TYR A 79 19.45 13.13 -10.14
CA TYR A 79 18.49 12.08 -9.82
C TYR A 79 18.50 11.81 -8.31
N LEU A 80 17.31 11.65 -7.72
CA LEU A 80 17.20 11.48 -6.28
C LEU A 80 17.78 10.14 -5.80
N GLY A 81 18.28 10.06 -4.57
CA GLY A 81 18.73 8.81 -3.98
C GLY A 81 19.35 9.04 -2.61
N VAL A 82 19.63 7.96 -1.86
CA VAL A 82 20.51 8.09 -0.68
C VAL A 82 21.87 8.64 -1.09
N TYR A 83 22.34 8.18 -2.25
CA TYR A 83 23.55 8.67 -2.88
C TYR A 83 23.20 9.16 -4.29
N SER A 84 22.80 10.44 -4.38
CA SER A 84 22.73 11.18 -5.65
C SER A 84 24.10 11.74 -6.08
N PHE A 85 25.08 11.74 -5.16
CA PHE A 85 26.42 12.32 -5.32
C PHE A 85 26.45 13.82 -5.68
N THR A 86 25.31 14.51 -5.63
CA THR A 86 25.16 15.92 -6.01
C THR A 86 26.12 16.85 -5.27
N ASP A 87 26.35 16.56 -3.99
CA ASP A 87 27.24 17.32 -3.10
C ASP A 87 28.73 16.94 -3.22
N ASP A 88 29.04 15.88 -3.98
CA ASP A 88 30.41 15.40 -4.12
C ASP A 88 31.22 16.30 -5.07
N SER A 89 32.51 16.44 -4.76
CA SER A 89 33.42 17.23 -5.59
C SER A 89 33.87 16.45 -6.82
N ASN A 90 33.92 17.12 -7.97
CA ASN A 90 34.39 16.48 -9.21
C ASN A 90 35.84 16.01 -9.08
N GLY A 91 36.12 14.79 -9.53
CA GLY A 91 37.41 14.12 -9.43
C GLY A 91 37.71 13.54 -8.05
N ALA A 92 36.75 13.54 -7.13
CA ALA A 92 36.89 12.91 -5.82
C ALA A 92 36.15 11.57 -5.78
N ASP A 93 36.56 10.69 -4.87
CA ASP A 93 35.82 9.47 -4.54
C ASP A 93 34.40 9.80 -4.03
N PRO A 94 33.39 8.98 -4.34
CA PRO A 94 32.03 9.19 -3.86
C PRO A 94 31.95 9.15 -2.33
N ALA A 95 31.36 10.18 -1.72
CA ALA A 95 31.29 10.29 -0.27
C ALA A 95 30.43 9.18 0.34
N GLY A 96 30.86 8.64 1.50
CA GLY A 96 30.19 7.53 2.17
C GLY A 96 30.58 6.14 1.65
N TRP A 97 31.21 6.05 0.48
CA TRP A 97 31.66 4.79 -0.10
C TRP A 97 33.11 4.48 0.26
N ILE A 98 33.44 3.19 0.44
CA ILE A 98 34.82 2.71 0.49
C ILE A 98 35.23 2.31 -0.91
N THR A 99 36.16 3.07 -1.50
CA THR A 99 36.76 2.82 -2.81
C THR A 99 37.99 1.90 -2.71
N TYR A 100 38.22 1.16 -3.79
CA TYR A 100 39.39 0.31 -3.99
C TYR A 100 39.83 0.43 -5.45
N GLU A 101 40.98 1.06 -5.66
CA GLU A 101 41.56 1.31 -6.98
C GLU A 101 42.91 0.58 -7.10
N ASP A 102 42.94 -0.55 -7.79
CA ASP A 102 44.20 -1.20 -8.14
C ASP A 102 44.98 -0.38 -9.22
N PRO A 103 46.28 -0.68 -9.45
CA PRO A 103 47.07 0.04 -10.45
C PRO A 103 46.42 0.07 -11.85
N GLY A 104 46.19 1.28 -12.37
CA GLY A 104 45.59 1.48 -13.70
C GLY A 104 44.05 1.46 -13.71
N THR A 105 43.43 1.64 -12.55
CA THR A 105 41.98 1.80 -12.39
C THR A 105 41.69 3.07 -11.59
N SER A 106 40.47 3.61 -11.68
CA SER A 106 40.03 4.74 -10.86
C SER A 106 38.53 4.74 -10.59
N ILE A 107 38.13 5.40 -9.51
CA ILE A 107 36.74 5.71 -9.15
C ILE A 107 36.65 7.18 -8.79
N GLU A 108 35.89 7.95 -9.56
CA GLU A 108 35.72 9.39 -9.30
C GLU A 108 34.32 9.86 -9.65
N VAL A 109 33.81 10.85 -8.92
CA VAL A 109 32.59 11.58 -9.30
C VAL A 109 32.95 12.55 -10.41
N ILE A 110 32.20 12.52 -11.51
CA ILE A 110 32.34 13.45 -12.64
C ILE A 110 31.10 14.35 -12.74
N GLU A 111 31.27 15.52 -13.34
CA GLU A 111 30.18 16.51 -13.39
C GLU A 111 28.96 15.98 -14.14
N GLU A 112 29.13 15.39 -15.32
CA GLU A 112 27.98 15.02 -16.15
C GLU A 112 28.32 13.87 -17.11
N LEU A 113 27.34 12.99 -17.33
CA LEU A 113 27.34 12.06 -18.46
C LEU A 113 25.93 11.86 -18.99
N ALA A 114 25.73 12.18 -20.28
CA ALA A 114 24.49 11.88 -21.01
C ALA A 114 23.22 12.35 -20.28
N GLY A 115 23.24 13.57 -19.72
CA GLY A 115 22.12 14.21 -19.03
C GLY A 115 21.99 13.89 -17.54
N HIS A 116 22.75 12.92 -17.02
CA HIS A 116 22.87 12.70 -15.58
C HIS A 116 24.00 13.56 -15.02
N HIS A 117 23.70 14.32 -13.96
CA HIS A 117 24.68 15.11 -13.23
C HIS A 117 25.32 14.27 -12.12
N LYS A 118 26.56 14.59 -11.75
CA LYS A 118 27.23 14.06 -10.56
C LYS A 118 27.25 12.54 -10.50
N VAL A 119 27.80 11.92 -11.53
CA VAL A 119 27.82 10.45 -11.65
C VAL A 119 29.16 9.87 -11.24
N VAL A 120 29.17 8.64 -10.72
CA VAL A 120 30.43 7.94 -10.41
C VAL A 120 30.95 7.26 -11.67
N ASP A 121 32.14 7.65 -12.14
CA ASP A 121 32.93 6.93 -13.15
C ASP A 121 33.77 5.83 -12.48
N ILE A 122 33.55 4.60 -12.91
CA ILE A 122 34.36 3.43 -12.56
C ILE A 122 35.16 3.07 -13.81
N TYR A 123 36.41 3.54 -13.85
CA TYR A 123 37.35 3.27 -14.92
C TYR A 123 38.24 2.07 -14.59
N ASP A 124 38.30 1.11 -15.50
CA ASP A 124 39.22 -0.01 -15.40
C ASP A 124 40.08 -0.11 -16.65
N GLY A 125 41.33 0.37 -16.54
CA GLY A 125 42.35 0.33 -17.58
C GLY A 125 43.16 -0.97 -17.64
N SER A 126 42.84 -1.97 -16.82
CA SER A 126 43.68 -3.16 -16.60
C SER A 126 42.97 -4.46 -16.97
N SER A 127 43.76 -5.45 -17.39
CA SER A 127 43.28 -6.82 -17.60
C SER A 127 43.61 -7.79 -16.46
N SER A 128 44.10 -7.26 -15.33
CA SER A 128 44.53 -8.06 -14.18
C SER A 128 44.15 -7.45 -12.84
N TYR A 129 43.57 -6.26 -12.86
CA TYR A 129 43.26 -5.45 -11.70
C TYR A 129 41.79 -5.04 -11.75
N ARG A 130 41.34 -4.31 -10.72
CA ARG A 130 39.94 -3.92 -10.57
C ARG A 130 39.78 -2.55 -9.92
N ALA A 131 38.70 -1.88 -10.27
CA ALA A 131 38.07 -0.85 -9.45
C ALA A 131 36.85 -1.44 -8.72
N ALA A 132 36.66 -1.04 -7.47
CA ALA A 132 35.44 -1.37 -6.74
C ALA A 132 35.07 -0.31 -5.69
N MET A 133 33.77 -0.09 -5.48
CA MET A 133 33.26 0.72 -4.37
C MET A 133 32.27 -0.08 -3.54
N SER A 134 32.21 0.21 -2.24
CA SER A 134 31.33 -0.50 -1.30
C SER A 134 30.65 0.43 -0.32
N ASP A 135 29.36 0.20 -0.09
CA ASP A 135 28.61 0.76 1.03
C ASP A 135 28.29 -0.34 2.05
N PHE A 136 28.31 0.02 3.33
CA PHE A 136 28.10 -0.87 4.47
C PHE A 136 26.94 -0.37 5.33
N TYR A 137 26.02 -1.26 5.64
CA TYR A 137 24.82 -0.96 6.43
C TYR A 137 24.53 -2.10 7.41
N ASN A 138 23.48 -1.95 8.22
CA ASN A 138 23.04 -3.00 9.15
C ASN A 138 22.50 -4.22 8.40
N ASP A 139 22.40 -5.37 9.07
CA ASP A 139 21.86 -6.59 8.46
C ASP A 139 20.39 -6.40 7.99
N ILE A 140 20.14 -6.63 6.70
CA ILE A 140 18.82 -6.55 6.06
C ILE A 140 18.41 -7.94 5.54
N THR A 141 17.26 -8.44 5.98
CA THR A 141 16.73 -9.75 5.56
C THR A 141 15.89 -9.67 4.28
N THR A 142 15.20 -8.54 4.07
CA THR A 142 14.39 -8.25 2.89
C THR A 142 14.49 -6.77 2.58
N GLY A 143 14.63 -6.40 1.31
CA GLY A 143 14.70 -4.99 0.93
C GLY A 143 14.79 -4.79 -0.58
N THR A 144 14.74 -3.53 -0.98
CA THR A 144 14.93 -3.07 -2.35
C THR A 144 16.18 -2.20 -2.46
N ILE A 145 16.90 -2.35 -3.56
CA ILE A 145 18.03 -1.50 -3.96
C ILE A 145 17.75 -1.01 -5.37
N GLU A 146 17.93 0.29 -5.59
CA GLU A 146 17.69 0.96 -6.88
C GLU A 146 18.91 1.78 -7.27
N PHE A 147 19.24 1.84 -8.55
CA PHE A 147 20.34 2.67 -9.07
C PHE A 147 20.23 2.81 -10.59
N TRP A 148 20.85 3.84 -11.14
CA TRP A 148 21.13 3.95 -12.56
C TRP A 148 22.50 3.37 -12.90
N CYS A 149 22.62 2.70 -14.04
CA CYS A 149 23.92 2.30 -14.57
C CYS A 149 24.09 2.59 -16.06
N TYR A 150 25.33 2.85 -16.45
CA TYR A 150 25.73 3.14 -17.83
C TYR A 150 27.00 2.37 -18.17
N GLY A 151 27.01 1.72 -19.34
CA GLY A 151 28.19 1.05 -19.88
C GLY A 151 28.69 1.79 -21.12
N ALA A 152 29.92 2.29 -21.09
CA ALA A 152 30.55 2.87 -22.28
C ALA A 152 31.27 1.78 -23.07
N GLN A 153 31.00 1.70 -24.38
CA GLN A 153 31.56 0.64 -25.21
C GLN A 153 33.09 0.75 -25.30
N SER A 154 33.80 -0.29 -24.87
CA SER A 154 35.16 -0.59 -25.31
C SER A 154 35.45 -2.08 -25.17
N GLY A 155 36.37 -2.61 -25.97
CA GLY A 155 37.00 -3.92 -25.69
C GLY A 155 36.14 -5.18 -25.86
N SER A 156 36.58 -6.26 -25.21
CA SER A 156 35.93 -7.58 -25.15
C SER A 156 36.06 -8.14 -23.73
N ASP A 157 35.00 -8.74 -23.19
CA ASP A 157 34.85 -9.25 -21.82
C ASP A 157 34.76 -8.18 -20.70
N ASN A 158 34.21 -7.00 -20.97
CA ASN A 158 34.04 -5.90 -20.01
C ASN A 158 32.65 -5.91 -19.34
N TYR A 159 32.62 -5.67 -18.03
CA TYR A 159 31.37 -5.75 -17.26
C TYR A 159 31.39 -4.87 -16.00
N LEU A 160 30.21 -4.39 -15.62
CA LEU A 160 29.93 -3.80 -14.29
C LEU A 160 29.13 -4.82 -13.47
N GLN A 161 29.59 -5.15 -12.27
CA GLN A 161 28.88 -6.04 -11.35
C GLN A 161 28.28 -5.26 -10.17
N LEU A 162 27.05 -5.60 -9.82
CA LEU A 162 26.45 -5.32 -8.51
C LEU A 162 26.45 -6.62 -7.70
N ILE A 163 27.01 -6.58 -6.50
CA ILE A 163 27.05 -7.71 -5.58
C ILE A 163 26.46 -7.29 -4.24
N LEU A 164 25.45 -8.05 -3.78
CA LEU A 164 24.90 -7.93 -2.44
C LEU A 164 25.55 -8.99 -1.55
N ILE A 165 26.24 -8.54 -0.51
CA ILE A 165 27.06 -9.40 0.34
C ILE A 165 26.42 -9.54 1.72
N GLY A 166 26.37 -10.79 2.19
CA GLY A 166 25.83 -11.20 3.48
C GLY A 166 26.76 -12.19 4.13
N GLU A 167 27.10 -12.00 5.41
CA GLU A 167 27.99 -12.92 6.16
C GLU A 167 29.37 -13.15 5.49
N GLY A 168 29.82 -12.21 4.65
CA GLY A 168 31.04 -12.33 3.84
C GLY A 168 30.91 -13.19 2.58
N LEU A 169 29.70 -13.66 2.24
CA LEU A 169 29.37 -14.40 1.03
C LEU A 169 28.61 -13.51 0.04
N GLN A 170 28.74 -13.81 -1.26
CA GLN A 170 27.96 -13.13 -2.31
C GLN A 170 26.56 -13.74 -2.36
N GLY A 171 25.56 -13.01 -1.86
CA GLY A 171 24.16 -13.40 -1.92
C GLY A 171 23.63 -13.23 -3.33
N VAL A 172 23.47 -11.99 -3.78
CA VAL A 172 23.01 -11.65 -5.12
C VAL A 172 24.16 -11.12 -5.96
N THR A 173 24.30 -11.60 -7.20
CA THR A 173 25.27 -11.09 -8.17
C THR A 173 24.56 -10.78 -9.48
N ILE A 174 24.49 -9.50 -9.84
CA ILE A 174 24.01 -9.00 -11.12
C ILE A 174 25.17 -8.44 -11.91
N ILE A 175 25.16 -8.67 -13.22
CA ILE A 175 26.21 -8.23 -14.13
C ILE A 175 25.57 -7.53 -15.31
N TYR A 176 25.97 -6.27 -15.54
CA TYR A 176 25.84 -5.66 -16.85
C TYR A 176 27.07 -6.07 -17.67
N ASP A 177 26.86 -7.03 -18.57
CA ASP A 177 27.84 -7.44 -19.58
C ASP A 177 27.79 -6.44 -20.74
N ILE A 178 28.74 -5.50 -20.72
CA ILE A 178 28.79 -4.34 -21.63
C ILE A 178 29.04 -4.83 -23.07
N ASP A 179 29.80 -5.90 -23.25
CA ASP A 179 30.10 -6.40 -24.61
C ASP A 179 28.98 -7.25 -25.18
N ALA A 180 28.39 -8.12 -24.35
CA ALA A 180 27.23 -8.89 -24.76
C ALA A 180 25.96 -8.03 -24.82
N GLN A 181 25.97 -6.82 -24.26
CA GLN A 181 24.83 -5.91 -24.18
C GLN A 181 23.65 -6.58 -23.47
N LYS A 182 23.93 -7.15 -22.30
CA LYS A 182 22.96 -7.94 -21.52
C LYS A 182 23.10 -7.71 -20.03
N LEU A 183 21.94 -7.66 -19.37
CA LEU A 183 21.89 -7.82 -17.93
C LEU A 183 21.79 -9.31 -17.60
N LYS A 184 22.60 -9.77 -16.65
CA LYS A 184 22.70 -11.17 -16.25
C LYS A 184 22.67 -11.29 -14.73
N TYR A 185 22.31 -12.46 -14.24
CA TYR A 185 22.60 -12.86 -12.85
C TYR A 185 23.40 -14.16 -12.81
N TYR A 186 23.98 -14.44 -11.65
CA TYR A 186 24.74 -15.67 -11.41
C TYR A 186 24.11 -16.51 -10.29
N ASP A 187 23.71 -17.74 -10.61
CA ASP A 187 23.11 -18.71 -9.68
C ASP A 187 23.83 -20.07 -9.72
N THR A 188 25.16 -20.05 -9.88
CA THR A 188 26.10 -21.14 -10.30
C THR A 188 26.45 -21.13 -11.78
N MET A 189 25.64 -20.47 -12.61
CA MET A 189 25.97 -20.14 -14.00
C MET A 189 25.40 -18.76 -14.36
N TYR A 190 25.93 -18.13 -15.40
CA TYR A 190 25.37 -16.89 -15.89
C TYR A 190 24.05 -17.14 -16.62
N ARG A 191 23.04 -16.34 -16.29
CA ARG A 191 21.73 -16.36 -16.92
C ARG A 191 21.35 -14.96 -17.37
N ASP A 192 20.89 -14.86 -18.61
CA ASP A 192 20.41 -13.61 -19.18
C ASP A 192 19.08 -13.23 -18.53
N ILE A 193 18.93 -11.95 -18.20
CA ILE A 193 17.69 -11.33 -17.72
C ILE A 193 17.04 -10.63 -18.92
N CYS A 194 17.69 -9.59 -19.43
CA CYS A 194 17.23 -8.80 -20.57
C CYS A 194 18.42 -8.25 -21.39
N ASN A 195 18.10 -7.60 -22.51
CA ASN A 195 19.10 -6.88 -23.30
C ASN A 195 19.30 -5.47 -22.73
N MET A 196 20.53 -4.98 -22.78
CA MET A 196 20.94 -3.65 -22.35
C MET A 196 21.63 -2.96 -23.51
N SER A 197 21.50 -1.65 -23.63
CA SER A 197 22.19 -0.88 -24.67
C SER A 197 23.37 -0.12 -24.09
N ASN A 198 24.53 -0.23 -24.73
CA ASN A 198 25.67 0.60 -24.38
C ASN A 198 25.38 2.06 -24.70
N ASN A 199 26.07 2.95 -23.99
CA ASN A 199 25.91 4.39 -24.09
C ASN A 199 24.49 4.90 -23.78
N VAL A 200 23.75 4.15 -22.94
CA VAL A 200 22.39 4.48 -22.48
C VAL A 200 22.33 4.20 -20.98
N TRP A 201 21.71 5.11 -20.23
CA TRP A 201 21.40 4.92 -18.82
C TRP A 201 20.25 3.92 -18.67
N HIS A 202 20.42 2.95 -17.79
CA HIS A 202 19.37 1.99 -17.44
C HIS A 202 19.12 2.05 -15.95
N HIS A 203 17.86 2.24 -15.58
CA HIS A 203 17.44 2.18 -14.19
C HIS A 203 17.23 0.72 -13.79
N ILE A 204 17.87 0.28 -12.69
CA ILE A 204 17.75 -1.07 -12.15
C ILE A 204 17.15 -1.00 -10.76
N ARG A 205 16.05 -1.73 -10.56
CA ARG A 205 15.47 -1.98 -9.24
C ARG A 205 15.53 -3.46 -8.93
N LEU A 206 16.03 -3.81 -7.74
CA LEU A 206 16.20 -5.17 -7.27
C LEU A 206 15.55 -5.32 -5.90
N GLN A 207 14.57 -6.22 -5.76
CA GLN A 207 13.95 -6.55 -4.48
C GLN A 207 14.39 -7.95 -4.05
N PHE A 208 15.08 -8.07 -2.92
CA PHE A 208 15.63 -9.33 -2.42
C PHE A 208 14.93 -9.85 -1.17
N ASN A 209 14.97 -11.17 -0.99
CA ASN A 209 14.48 -11.85 0.20
C ASN A 209 15.41 -13.00 0.61
N CYS A 210 16.11 -12.81 1.73
CA CYS A 210 17.06 -13.78 2.30
C CYS A 210 16.36 -15.00 2.96
N THR A 211 15.05 -14.95 3.20
CA THR A 211 14.30 -16.10 3.73
C THR A 211 14.04 -17.14 2.65
N THR A 212 13.78 -16.67 1.42
CA THR A 212 13.54 -17.53 0.25
C THR A 212 14.78 -17.69 -0.62
N ASP A 213 15.85 -16.94 -0.35
CA ASP A 213 17.05 -16.84 -1.18
C ASP A 213 16.72 -16.47 -2.64
N THR A 214 15.78 -15.53 -2.80
CA THR A 214 15.30 -15.08 -4.12
C THR A 214 15.24 -13.56 -4.25
N PHE A 215 15.28 -13.07 -5.48
CA PHE A 215 15.04 -11.67 -5.80
C PHE A 215 14.16 -11.49 -7.05
N ASP A 216 13.49 -10.35 -7.09
CA ASP A 216 12.78 -9.82 -8.25
C ASP A 216 13.56 -8.63 -8.83
N ILE A 217 13.45 -8.38 -10.12
CA ILE A 217 14.19 -7.32 -10.80
C ILE A 217 13.34 -6.59 -11.86
N TRP A 218 13.51 -5.28 -11.89
CA TRP A 218 12.94 -4.39 -12.90
C TRP A 218 14.05 -3.60 -13.59
N VAL A 219 13.87 -3.37 -14.89
CA VAL A 219 14.76 -2.53 -15.71
C VAL A 219 13.91 -1.47 -16.38
N ASN A 220 14.25 -0.19 -16.18
CA ASN A 220 13.49 0.95 -16.68
C ASN A 220 11.98 0.87 -16.32
N GLY A 221 11.70 0.44 -15.09
CA GLY A 221 10.34 0.23 -14.56
C GLY A 221 9.63 -1.05 -15.04
N ALA A 222 10.15 -1.75 -16.05
CA ALA A 222 9.55 -2.99 -16.56
C ALA A 222 10.02 -4.20 -15.73
N PRO A 223 9.12 -5.13 -15.32
CA PRO A 223 9.52 -6.36 -14.62
C PRO A 223 10.23 -7.32 -15.58
N GLU A 224 11.50 -7.64 -15.31
CA GLU A 224 12.33 -8.50 -16.17
C GLU A 224 12.65 -9.86 -15.55
N GLY A 225 12.45 -10.02 -14.24
CA GLY A 225 12.64 -11.30 -13.57
C GLY A 225 11.94 -11.38 -12.23
N SER A 226 11.45 -12.57 -11.89
CA SER A 226 10.83 -12.82 -10.60
C SER A 226 11.29 -14.14 -9.99
N ASN A 227 11.43 -14.14 -8.66
CA ASN A 227 11.90 -15.26 -7.85
C ASN A 227 13.21 -15.87 -8.40
N LEU A 228 14.11 -15.01 -8.87
CA LEU A 228 15.44 -15.41 -9.34
C LEU A 228 16.28 -15.83 -8.14
N MET A 229 17.03 -16.92 -8.27
CA MET A 229 17.79 -17.49 -7.15
C MET A 229 19.04 -16.66 -6.82
N PHE A 230 19.38 -16.59 -5.53
CA PHE A 230 20.68 -16.10 -5.07
C PHE A 230 21.82 -16.97 -5.59
N TYR A 231 23.03 -16.40 -5.65
CA TYR A 231 24.25 -17.16 -5.85
C TYR A 231 24.54 -18.05 -4.62
N ASN A 232 24.61 -17.45 -3.43
CA ASN A 232 24.72 -18.18 -2.17
C ASN A 232 23.55 -17.81 -1.26
N ALA A 233 23.03 -18.80 -0.55
CA ALA A 233 22.09 -18.54 0.54
C ALA A 233 22.79 -17.72 1.63
N VAL A 234 22.15 -16.65 2.08
CA VAL A 234 22.63 -15.76 3.14
C VAL A 234 21.46 -15.40 4.04
N THR A 235 21.67 -15.23 5.34
CA THR A 235 20.55 -14.88 6.25
C THR A 235 20.21 -13.40 6.26
N SER A 236 21.15 -12.55 5.85
CA SER A 236 21.01 -11.09 5.75
C SER A 236 22.02 -10.55 4.73
N ILE A 237 21.74 -9.38 4.18
CA ILE A 237 22.67 -8.57 3.36
C ILE A 237 23.06 -7.34 4.18
N ASN A 238 24.35 -6.97 4.17
CA ASN A 238 24.86 -5.80 4.90
C ASN A 238 25.86 -4.96 4.10
N ARG A 239 26.00 -5.26 2.80
CA ARG A 239 26.91 -4.57 1.92
C ARG A 239 26.43 -4.60 0.47
N THR A 240 26.44 -3.42 -0.14
CA THR A 240 26.30 -3.23 -1.58
C THR A 240 27.70 -3.01 -2.17
N HIS A 241 28.02 -3.69 -3.26
CA HIS A 241 29.35 -3.65 -3.85
C HIS A 241 29.29 -3.53 -5.37
N PHE A 242 29.82 -2.43 -5.91
CA PHE A 242 30.03 -2.24 -7.34
C PHE A 242 31.46 -2.61 -7.72
N TYR A 243 31.64 -3.36 -8.80
CA TYR A 243 32.89 -4.05 -9.11
C TYR A 243 33.11 -4.21 -10.63
N SER A 244 34.30 -3.83 -11.13
CA SER A 244 34.65 -3.90 -12.57
C SER A 244 35.16 -5.28 -13.06
N GLY A 245 35.38 -6.25 -12.17
CA GLY A 245 35.99 -7.53 -12.56
C GLY A 245 37.51 -7.57 -12.47
N VAL A 246 38.11 -8.76 -12.64
CA VAL A 246 39.58 -8.95 -12.74
C VAL A 246 40.00 -9.59 -14.07
N ALA A 247 39.04 -9.94 -14.92
CA ALA A 247 39.27 -10.68 -16.17
C ALA A 247 38.82 -9.89 -17.41
N ALA A 248 38.57 -8.59 -17.26
CA ALA A 248 38.17 -7.73 -18.35
C ALA A 248 39.33 -7.44 -19.30
N SER A 249 39.06 -7.04 -20.54
CA SER A 249 40.14 -6.65 -21.48
C SER A 249 40.88 -5.37 -21.06
N GLY A 250 40.35 -4.66 -20.05
CA GLY A 250 40.79 -3.35 -19.61
C GLY A 250 40.42 -2.26 -20.62
N GLY A 251 40.58 -1.00 -20.19
CA GLY A 251 40.30 0.20 -20.98
C GLY A 251 38.82 0.52 -21.15
N PHE A 252 37.97 0.24 -20.15
CA PHE A 252 36.54 0.55 -20.20
C PHE A 252 36.08 1.43 -19.04
N HIS A 253 34.95 2.10 -19.26
CA HIS A 253 34.26 2.90 -18.27
C HIS A 253 32.88 2.33 -18.03
N SER A 254 32.48 2.36 -16.77
CA SER A 254 31.11 2.07 -16.34
C SER A 254 30.72 3.11 -15.30
N TYR A 255 29.45 3.48 -15.28
CA TYR A 255 28.99 4.56 -14.41
C TYR A 255 27.81 4.10 -13.59
N VAL A 256 27.72 4.67 -12.39
CA VAL A 256 26.64 4.45 -11.43
C VAL A 256 26.15 5.80 -10.96
N ASP A 257 24.84 5.93 -10.82
CA ASP A 257 24.18 7.14 -10.34
C ASP A 257 22.96 6.80 -9.47
N ALA A 258 22.58 7.72 -8.58
CA ALA A 258 21.36 7.74 -7.79
C ALA A 258 21.04 6.40 -7.10
N VAL A 259 21.96 5.96 -6.24
CA VAL A 259 21.83 4.70 -5.51
C VAL A 259 20.89 4.90 -4.32
N ASP A 260 19.91 4.01 -4.20
CA ASP A 260 18.86 4.10 -3.19
C ASP A 260 18.51 2.76 -2.55
N TYR A 261 17.96 2.82 -1.34
CA TYR A 261 17.63 1.66 -0.52
C TYR A 261 16.25 1.76 0.12
N SER A 262 15.53 0.66 0.18
CA SER A 262 14.21 0.61 0.85
C SER A 262 14.21 0.93 2.34
N TRP A 263 15.37 0.87 3.00
CA TRP A 263 15.54 1.25 4.40
C TRP A 263 16.10 2.66 4.57
N ALA A 264 16.22 3.40 3.47
CA ALA A 264 16.56 4.81 3.50
C ALA A 264 15.36 5.65 3.95
N PRO A 265 15.60 6.74 4.70
CA PRO A 265 14.57 7.74 4.98
C PRO A 265 13.95 8.30 3.69
N GLY A 266 12.61 8.38 3.68
CA GLY A 266 11.80 8.89 2.56
C GLY A 266 11.90 8.09 1.27
N TYR A 267 12.36 6.84 1.33
CA TYR A 267 12.34 5.97 0.16
C TYR A 267 10.90 5.68 -0.28
N TYR A 268 10.69 5.73 -1.58
CA TYR A 268 9.55 5.11 -2.26
C TYR A 268 10.04 4.44 -3.55
N PRO A 269 9.34 3.41 -4.05
CA PRO A 269 9.78 2.70 -5.25
C PRO A 269 9.97 3.65 -6.44
N ASN A 270 11.11 3.52 -7.12
CA ASN A 270 11.55 4.38 -8.22
C ASN A 270 11.82 5.85 -7.85
N ARG A 271 12.07 6.19 -6.58
CA ARG A 271 12.44 7.56 -6.17
C ARG A 271 13.61 8.10 -7.00
N ASN A 272 14.58 7.26 -7.31
CA ASN A 272 15.72 7.63 -8.13
C ASN A 272 15.43 7.77 -9.62
N MET A 273 14.22 7.52 -10.09
CA MET A 273 13.79 7.93 -11.43
C MET A 273 13.28 9.38 -11.45
N ASP A 274 13.02 9.96 -10.29
CA ASP A 274 12.66 11.36 -10.17
C ASP A 274 13.92 12.23 -10.21
N VAL A 275 13.75 13.41 -10.79
CA VAL A 275 14.78 14.43 -10.94
C VAL A 275 14.41 15.63 -10.09
N GLY A 276 15.40 16.25 -9.44
CA GLY A 276 15.18 17.52 -8.79
C GLY A 276 16.42 18.01 -8.05
N PRO A 277 16.53 19.32 -7.76
CA PRO A 277 17.25 19.73 -6.56
C PRO A 277 16.66 18.95 -5.38
N VAL A 278 17.42 18.76 -4.30
CA VAL A 278 16.92 18.13 -3.06
C VAL A 278 15.88 19.06 -2.39
N ASP A 279 14.73 19.22 -3.04
CA ASP A 279 13.62 20.03 -2.57
C ASP A 279 12.72 19.12 -1.75
N TYR A 280 12.29 19.64 -0.61
CA TYR A 280 11.46 18.87 0.30
C TYR A 280 10.19 18.44 -0.43
N LEU A 281 9.83 17.16 -0.25
CA LEU A 281 8.75 16.53 -1.03
C LEU A 281 7.39 17.12 -0.64
N GLY A 282 6.88 18.09 -1.40
CA GLY A 282 5.53 18.63 -1.25
C GLY A 282 4.62 18.27 -2.42
N ALA A 283 3.31 18.43 -2.24
CA ALA A 283 2.40 18.57 -3.38
C ALA A 283 2.76 19.81 -4.22
N TYR A 284 3.31 20.83 -3.55
CA TYR A 284 3.90 22.03 -4.13
C TYR A 284 5.27 22.31 -3.51
N SER A 285 6.35 21.99 -4.23
CA SER A 285 7.75 22.38 -3.93
C SER A 285 8.19 23.62 -4.72
N PHE A 286 7.29 24.20 -5.52
CA PHE A 286 7.51 25.36 -6.40
C PHE A 286 8.71 25.22 -7.36
N THR A 287 9.17 23.99 -7.63
CA THR A 287 10.34 23.69 -8.47
C THR A 287 10.22 24.24 -9.88
N GLU A 288 9.00 24.16 -10.43
CA GLU A 288 8.64 24.61 -11.78
C GLU A 288 8.41 26.13 -11.88
N ASP A 289 8.44 26.83 -10.75
CA ASP A 289 8.19 28.28 -10.71
C ASP A 289 9.43 29.09 -11.09
N VAL A 290 9.20 30.22 -11.75
CA VAL A 290 10.27 31.12 -12.20
C VAL A 290 10.69 32.04 -11.04
N ASP A 291 11.99 32.19 -10.82
CA ASP A 291 12.50 33.09 -9.79
C ASP A 291 12.01 34.53 -10.02
N GLY A 292 11.49 35.16 -8.97
CA GLY A 292 10.88 36.48 -9.00
C GLY A 292 9.44 36.52 -9.53
N SER A 293 8.84 35.38 -9.91
CA SER A 293 7.42 35.30 -10.26
C SER A 293 6.55 34.96 -9.06
N HIS A 294 5.23 35.08 -9.23
CA HIS A 294 4.27 34.47 -8.31
C HIS A 294 4.27 32.94 -8.46
N PRO A 295 3.95 32.19 -7.40
CA PRO A 295 3.76 30.74 -7.50
C PRO A 295 2.58 30.41 -8.43
N ILE A 296 2.81 29.51 -9.40
CA ILE A 296 1.85 29.06 -10.40
C ILE A 296 0.77 28.20 -9.72
N ASN A 297 -0.47 28.33 -10.17
CA ASN A 297 -1.67 27.66 -9.62
C ASN A 297 -2.06 28.11 -8.20
N TRP A 298 -1.42 29.14 -7.65
CA TRP A 298 -1.84 29.78 -6.42
C TRP A 298 -2.50 31.11 -6.72
N THR A 299 -3.60 31.40 -6.04
CA THR A 299 -4.18 32.74 -6.03
C THR A 299 -3.34 33.62 -5.11
N VAL A 300 -2.72 34.67 -5.67
CA VAL A 300 -1.88 35.61 -4.92
C VAL A 300 -2.63 36.90 -4.65
N LEU A 301 -2.71 37.29 -3.37
CA LEU A 301 -3.11 38.63 -2.95
C LEU A 301 -1.86 39.40 -2.53
N GLU A 302 -1.46 40.39 -3.32
CA GLU A 302 -0.32 41.27 -3.01
C GLU A 302 -0.81 42.73 -2.98
N LEU A 303 -0.85 43.33 -1.79
CA LEU A 303 -1.22 44.73 -1.60
C LEU A 303 0.00 45.65 -1.81
N PRO A 304 -0.20 46.98 -2.01
CA PRO A 304 0.92 47.92 -2.12
C PRO A 304 1.90 47.74 -0.96
N THR A 305 3.21 47.92 -1.18
CA THR A 305 4.28 47.75 -0.16
C THR A 305 4.41 46.37 0.48
N THR A 306 3.72 45.37 -0.07
CA THR A 306 3.98 43.95 0.18
C THR A 306 4.64 43.32 -1.04
N LYS A 307 5.17 42.11 -0.89
CA LYS A 307 5.79 41.35 -1.97
C LYS A 307 5.48 39.87 -1.79
N VAL A 308 5.11 39.21 -2.88
CA VAL A 308 5.09 37.75 -2.98
C VAL A 308 5.95 37.37 -4.18
N GLU A 309 6.93 36.50 -4.00
CA GLU A 309 7.71 35.97 -5.12
C GLU A 309 8.29 34.59 -4.80
N VAL A 310 8.57 33.80 -5.83
CA VAL A 310 9.41 32.61 -5.71
C VAL A 310 10.88 33.02 -5.73
N GLN A 311 11.68 32.48 -4.81
CA GLN A 311 13.12 32.70 -4.75
C GLN A 311 13.86 31.38 -4.96
N ALA A 312 15.02 31.44 -5.61
CA ALA A 312 15.83 30.27 -5.91
C ALA A 312 16.18 29.46 -4.66
N GLU A 313 16.49 30.13 -3.54
CA GLU A 313 16.89 29.47 -2.30
C GLU A 313 16.69 30.37 -1.08
N LYS A 314 16.35 29.76 0.07
CA LYS A 314 16.52 30.34 1.39
C LYS A 314 17.01 29.26 2.37
N GLY A 315 18.18 29.47 2.95
CA GLY A 315 18.65 28.65 4.08
C GLY A 315 18.72 27.15 3.78
N GLY A 316 19.13 26.78 2.57
CA GLY A 316 19.22 25.38 2.11
C GLY A 316 17.93 24.77 1.57
N HIS A 317 16.79 25.47 1.64
CA HIS A 317 15.57 25.10 0.90
C HIS A 317 15.60 25.83 -0.45
N HIS A 318 15.39 25.13 -1.56
CA HIS A 318 15.27 25.78 -2.87
C HIS A 318 13.82 26.06 -3.23
N LYS A 319 13.64 26.98 -4.19
CA LYS A 319 12.33 27.29 -4.79
C LYS A 319 11.28 27.58 -3.74
N VAL A 320 11.56 28.60 -2.93
CA VAL A 320 10.71 28.96 -1.79
C VAL A 320 9.83 30.15 -2.14
N VAL A 321 8.61 30.21 -1.59
CA VAL A 321 7.76 31.39 -1.71
C VAL A 321 8.10 32.38 -0.61
N HIS A 322 8.58 33.57 -0.98
CA HIS A 322 8.88 34.69 -0.09
C HIS A 322 7.67 35.62 0.02
N LEU A 323 7.18 35.80 1.24
CA LEU A 323 6.18 36.79 1.62
C LEU A 323 6.87 37.90 2.43
N GLU A 324 6.85 39.14 1.93
CA GLU A 324 7.49 40.28 2.58
C GLU A 324 6.52 41.45 2.73
N MET A 325 6.70 42.19 3.82
CA MET A 325 6.12 43.52 3.98
C MET A 325 7.20 44.52 4.36
N THR A 326 7.22 45.69 3.69
CA THR A 326 8.15 46.78 3.99
C THR A 326 7.42 48.10 4.19
N ASP A 327 7.71 48.78 5.30
CA ASP A 327 7.39 50.20 5.56
C ASP A 327 5.91 50.57 5.31
N SER A 328 4.99 49.73 5.78
CA SER A 328 3.57 49.98 5.60
C SER A 328 3.02 50.92 6.71
N GLU A 329 2.91 52.21 6.39
CA GLU A 329 2.07 53.14 7.16
C GLU A 329 0.58 52.73 7.11
N TYR A 330 0.20 51.78 6.24
CA TYR A 330 -1.18 51.39 5.97
C TYR A 330 -1.45 49.90 6.26
N PRO A 331 -2.71 49.58 6.62
CA PRO A 331 -3.18 48.20 6.73
C PRO A 331 -2.98 47.39 5.44
N GLN A 332 -2.10 46.40 5.49
CA GLN A 332 -1.73 45.59 4.32
C GLN A 332 -1.43 44.14 4.73
N CYS A 333 -1.58 43.25 3.76
CA CYS A 333 -1.23 41.83 3.85
C CYS A 333 -0.76 41.36 2.48
N CYS A 334 0.01 40.28 2.48
CA CYS A 334 0.22 39.44 1.31
C CYS A 334 -0.16 37.99 1.64
N GLU A 335 -0.81 37.31 0.70
CA GLU A 335 -1.35 35.96 0.91
C GLU A 335 -1.14 35.13 -0.36
N ILE A 336 -0.87 33.85 -0.16
CA ILE A 336 -1.00 32.80 -1.18
C ILE A 336 -2.13 31.88 -0.77
N ILE A 337 -3.03 31.61 -1.71
CA ILE A 337 -4.24 30.82 -1.48
C ILE A 337 -4.27 29.68 -2.50
N ASP A 338 -4.29 28.44 -2.01
CA ASP A 338 -4.63 27.28 -2.83
C ASP A 338 -6.15 27.09 -2.77
N ASP A 339 -6.81 27.49 -3.85
CA ASP A 339 -8.24 27.31 -4.12
C ASP A 339 -8.50 26.30 -5.25
N SER A 340 -7.49 25.52 -5.62
CA SER A 340 -7.54 24.57 -6.74
C SER A 340 -8.25 23.25 -6.41
N TRP A 341 -8.75 23.09 -5.19
CA TRP A 341 -9.27 21.82 -4.70
C TRP A 341 -10.57 21.42 -5.42
N THR A 342 -10.50 20.31 -6.15
CA THR A 342 -11.66 19.76 -6.87
C THR A 342 -12.76 19.26 -5.94
N PHE A 343 -12.42 18.89 -4.69
CA PHE A 343 -13.35 18.38 -3.70
C PHE A 343 -13.12 19.02 -2.34
N SER A 344 -14.20 19.37 -1.65
CA SER A 344 -14.14 19.86 -0.28
C SER A 344 -13.81 18.73 0.70
N GLN A 345 -12.96 19.01 1.68
CA GLN A 345 -12.44 18.04 2.63
C GLN A 345 -13.17 18.13 3.97
N THR A 346 -13.68 17.01 4.48
CA THR A 346 -14.34 16.95 5.80
C THR A 346 -13.38 16.53 6.91
N THR A 347 -12.28 15.89 6.55
CA THR A 347 -11.13 15.55 7.39
C THR A 347 -9.90 15.57 6.51
N GLY A 348 -8.72 15.82 7.07
CA GLY A 348 -7.48 15.68 6.32
C GLY A 348 -6.29 16.26 7.06
N THR A 349 -5.16 16.24 6.38
CA THR A 349 -3.89 16.80 6.86
C THR A 349 -3.38 17.83 5.88
N MET A 350 -2.80 18.92 6.39
CA MET A 350 -2.04 19.90 5.62
C MET A 350 -0.70 20.12 6.30
N GLU A 351 0.38 20.22 5.53
CA GLU A 351 1.72 20.40 6.09
C GLU A 351 2.59 21.29 5.21
N PHE A 352 3.55 22.00 5.82
CA PHE A 352 4.43 22.94 5.12
C PHE A 352 5.67 23.25 5.97
N TRP A 353 6.72 23.72 5.32
CA TRP A 353 7.85 24.36 5.97
C TRP A 353 7.67 25.88 5.99
N ALA A 354 8.09 26.52 7.09
CA ALA A 354 8.18 27.97 7.17
C ALA A 354 9.48 28.44 7.82
N TYR A 355 10.06 29.49 7.23
CA TYR A 355 11.18 30.25 7.79
C TYR A 355 10.67 31.64 8.14
N ILE A 356 10.66 31.99 9.42
CA ILE A 356 10.09 33.26 9.89
C ILE A 356 11.24 34.22 10.28
N HIS A 357 11.30 35.38 9.63
CA HIS A 357 12.30 36.43 9.90
C HIS A 357 11.61 37.73 10.33
N GLU A 358 12.05 38.27 11.47
CA GLU A 358 11.72 39.61 11.93
C GLU A 358 10.22 39.94 11.89
N ILE A 359 9.35 39.13 12.50
CA ILE A 359 7.97 39.57 12.68
C ILE A 359 7.88 40.64 13.77
N PRO A 360 7.14 41.74 13.60
CA PRO A 360 7.14 42.84 14.55
C PRO A 360 6.06 42.69 15.63
N GLU A 361 6.27 43.37 16.77
CA GLU A 361 5.23 43.47 17.80
C GLU A 361 4.13 44.45 17.37
N TRP A 362 2.90 43.97 17.40
CA TRP A 362 1.73 44.79 17.12
C TRP A 362 1.46 45.80 18.26
N ASN A 363 1.63 47.09 17.99
CA ASN A 363 1.55 48.14 19.02
C ASN A 363 0.12 48.60 19.38
N ALA A 364 -0.93 48.18 18.65
CA ALA A 364 -2.29 48.72 18.84
C ALA A 364 -3.16 47.96 19.87
N GLY A 365 -2.55 47.17 20.76
CA GLY A 365 -3.25 46.60 21.93
C GLY A 365 -4.13 45.37 21.68
N GLY A 366 -4.07 44.77 20.49
CA GLY A 366 -4.57 43.42 20.22
C GLY A 366 -3.40 42.58 19.71
N ASP A 367 -3.09 41.45 20.33
CA ASP A 367 -2.04 40.55 19.84
C ASP A 367 -2.59 39.90 18.56
N VAL A 368 -2.30 40.47 17.39
CA VAL A 368 -2.72 39.95 16.08
C VAL A 368 -1.48 39.31 15.46
N PRO A 369 -1.56 38.07 14.95
CA PRO A 369 -0.39 37.41 14.40
C PRO A 369 0.10 38.12 13.15
N ALA A 370 1.42 38.16 12.96
CA ALA A 370 2.00 38.72 11.76
C ALA A 370 2.02 37.69 10.63
N PHE A 371 2.26 36.42 10.92
CA PHE A 371 2.13 35.31 9.96
C PHE A 371 0.97 34.42 10.38
N HIS A 372 0.16 33.97 9.43
CA HIS A 372 -0.99 33.11 9.71
C HIS A 372 -1.17 32.02 8.65
N CYS A 373 -1.82 30.96 9.08
CA CYS A 373 -2.18 29.80 8.28
C CYS A 373 -3.64 29.45 8.59
N ASN A 374 -4.47 29.24 7.56
CA ASN A 374 -5.87 28.88 7.75
C ASN A 374 -6.43 27.99 6.64
N GLY A 375 -7.47 27.23 6.98
CA GLY A 375 -8.27 26.46 6.03
C GLY A 375 -9.73 26.88 6.08
N GLY A 376 -10.40 27.05 4.94
CA GLY A 376 -11.75 27.64 4.90
C GLY A 376 -12.51 27.41 3.60
N ASN A 377 -13.58 28.19 3.38
CA ASN A 377 -14.50 28.04 2.24
C ASN A 377 -14.63 29.26 1.31
N SER A 378 -13.88 30.36 1.51
CA SER A 378 -13.70 31.52 0.56
C SER A 378 -13.46 32.89 1.20
N THR A 379 -13.57 33.06 2.53
CA THR A 379 -13.41 34.39 3.17
C THR A 379 -12.86 34.30 4.60
N ILE A 380 -12.26 35.41 5.09
CA ILE A 380 -11.81 35.58 6.48
C ILE A 380 -12.92 35.27 7.52
N THR A 381 -14.20 35.44 7.14
CA THR A 381 -15.34 35.14 8.01
C THR A 381 -15.75 33.66 8.04
N THR A 382 -15.12 32.82 7.22
CA THR A 382 -15.42 31.38 7.06
C THR A 382 -14.18 30.51 7.26
N MET A 383 -13.21 30.99 8.05
CA MET A 383 -12.04 30.22 8.44
C MET A 383 -12.43 29.09 9.41
N GLY A 384 -12.11 27.85 9.05
CA GLY A 384 -12.19 26.67 9.91
C GLY A 384 -11.15 26.74 11.01
N PHE A 385 -9.94 26.23 10.78
CA PHE A 385 -8.82 26.47 11.69
C PHE A 385 -8.11 27.79 11.36
N LEU A 386 -7.46 28.39 12.35
CA LEU A 386 -6.61 29.56 12.19
C LEU A 386 -5.44 29.49 13.17
N ILE A 387 -4.23 29.48 12.62
CA ILE A 387 -2.98 29.45 13.37
C ILE A 387 -2.27 30.80 13.14
N GLY A 388 -1.73 31.36 14.22
CA GLY A 388 -1.07 32.65 14.22
C GLY A 388 0.30 32.59 14.88
N PHE A 389 1.27 33.27 14.29
CA PHE A 389 2.63 33.39 14.80
C PHE A 389 2.85 34.83 15.30
N HIS A 390 3.13 34.95 16.59
CA HIS A 390 3.19 36.24 17.30
C HIS A 390 4.61 36.57 17.71
N LYS A 391 5.04 37.83 17.55
CA LYS A 391 6.36 38.26 18.02
C LYS A 391 6.48 38.24 19.54
N SER A 392 5.39 38.56 20.25
CA SER A 392 5.43 38.66 21.71
C SER A 392 5.68 37.29 22.33
N GLY A 393 6.93 37.02 22.70
CA GLY A 393 7.37 35.72 23.20
C GLY A 393 7.47 34.62 22.14
N ASN A 394 7.51 34.98 20.86
CA ASN A 394 7.56 34.04 19.72
C ASN A 394 6.48 32.95 19.80
N LYS A 395 5.27 33.31 20.22
CA LYS A 395 4.22 32.34 20.51
C LYS A 395 3.57 31.83 19.23
N ILE A 396 3.18 30.56 19.28
CA ILE A 396 2.23 29.98 18.33
C ILE A 396 0.87 30.01 19.01
N GLN A 397 -0.12 30.58 18.34
CA GLN A 397 -1.47 30.75 18.88
C GLN A 397 -2.51 30.24 17.88
N TYR A 398 -3.71 29.99 18.37
CA TYR A 398 -4.86 29.65 17.53
C TYR A 398 -6.05 30.58 17.83
N GLY A 399 -6.81 30.89 16.79
CA GLY A 399 -7.94 31.82 16.86
C GLY A 399 -9.26 31.09 17.11
N VAL A 400 -10.06 31.57 18.07
CA VAL A 400 -11.43 31.10 18.30
C VAL A 400 -12.43 32.26 18.29
N GLY A 401 -13.45 32.14 17.45
CA GLY A 401 -14.43 33.20 17.24
C GLY A 401 -13.85 34.45 16.56
N SER A 402 -14.38 35.62 16.89
CA SER A 402 -14.09 36.82 16.10
C SER A 402 -12.70 37.42 16.34
N LEU A 403 -12.14 37.37 17.56
CA LEU A 403 -10.86 38.05 17.90
C LEU A 403 -10.13 37.45 19.12
N THR A 404 -10.39 36.19 19.50
CA THR A 404 -9.75 35.60 20.69
C THR A 404 -8.64 34.67 20.27
N TRP A 405 -7.43 34.92 20.78
CA TRP A 405 -6.26 34.08 20.57
C TRP A 405 -5.94 33.27 21.82
N PHE A 406 -5.55 32.03 21.62
CA PHE A 406 -5.16 31.09 22.67
C PHE A 406 -3.76 30.58 22.40
N ASP A 407 -2.95 30.52 23.44
CA ASP A 407 -1.56 30.08 23.38
C ASP A 407 -1.50 28.55 23.34
N THR A 408 -0.75 27.98 22.39
CA THR A 408 -0.49 26.53 22.36
C THR A 408 0.53 26.13 23.43
N GLY A 409 1.30 27.10 23.94
CA GLY A 409 2.45 26.89 24.82
C GLY A 409 3.75 26.62 24.06
N ALA A 410 3.69 26.47 22.74
CA ALA A 410 4.85 26.32 21.88
C ALA A 410 5.36 27.67 21.37
N ILE A 411 6.64 27.68 20.97
CA ILE A 411 7.29 28.84 20.39
C ILE A 411 7.87 28.51 19.02
N TRP A 412 7.81 29.48 18.12
CA TRP A 412 8.55 29.45 16.87
C TRP A 412 9.94 30.07 17.08
N THR A 413 10.89 29.72 16.21
CA THR A 413 12.27 30.19 16.28
C THR A 413 12.59 31.04 15.06
N GLU A 414 13.06 32.25 15.32
CA GLU A 414 13.47 33.19 14.29
C GLU A 414 14.69 32.66 13.53
N ASP A 415 14.68 32.87 12.21
CA ASP A 415 15.77 32.50 11.30
C ASP A 415 16.09 31.00 11.20
N ILE A 416 15.10 30.15 11.47
CA ILE A 416 15.20 28.69 11.35
C ILE A 416 13.99 28.16 10.58
N TRP A 417 14.23 27.20 9.68
CA TRP A 417 13.17 26.43 9.04
C TRP A 417 12.49 25.51 10.06
N GLN A 418 11.18 25.60 10.13
CA GLN A 418 10.36 24.76 11.00
C GLN A 418 9.23 24.17 10.20
N HIS A 419 8.93 22.91 10.47
CA HIS A 419 7.82 22.21 9.83
C HIS A 419 6.56 22.34 10.66
N TYR A 420 5.43 22.54 10.00
CA TYR A 420 4.12 22.60 10.63
C TYR A 420 3.16 21.63 9.94
N ARG A 421 2.35 20.93 10.75
CA ARG A 421 1.28 20.03 10.28
C ARG A 421 -0.02 20.34 11.01
N VAL A 422 -1.12 20.31 10.25
CA VAL A 422 -2.48 20.50 10.74
C VAL A 422 -3.32 19.30 10.37
N ASP A 423 -3.75 18.53 11.37
CA ASP A 423 -4.68 17.41 11.19
C ASP A 423 -6.09 17.89 11.58
N PHE A 424 -7.01 18.06 10.63
CA PHE A 424 -8.33 18.67 10.89
C PHE A 424 -9.49 17.71 10.75
N ASN A 425 -10.57 17.99 11.48
CA ASN A 425 -11.83 17.27 11.42
C ASN A 425 -13.03 18.22 11.53
N CYS A 426 -13.71 18.44 10.40
CA CYS A 426 -14.91 19.28 10.28
C CYS A 426 -16.14 18.67 10.96
N THR A 427 -16.14 17.38 11.32
CA THR A 427 -17.27 16.77 12.04
C THR A 427 -17.23 17.12 13.53
N THR A 428 -16.03 17.24 14.10
CA THR A 428 -15.81 17.65 15.49
C THR A 428 -15.55 19.14 15.64
N ASP A 429 -15.36 19.86 14.52
CA ASP A 429 -14.89 21.24 14.50
C ASP A 429 -13.57 21.40 15.29
N THR A 430 -12.67 20.42 15.17
CA THR A 430 -11.36 20.42 15.85
C THR A 430 -10.20 20.15 14.90
N PHE A 431 -9.00 20.56 15.30
CA PHE A 431 -7.74 20.24 14.65
C PHE A 431 -6.62 19.98 15.65
N ASP A 432 -5.67 19.14 15.27
CA ASP A 432 -4.40 18.99 15.95
C ASP A 432 -3.32 19.79 15.22
N LEU A 433 -2.36 20.30 15.98
CA LEU A 433 -1.26 21.10 15.45
C LEU A 433 0.07 20.47 15.86
N PHE A 434 0.96 20.29 14.89
CA PHE A 434 2.30 19.76 15.10
C PHE A 434 3.34 20.77 14.63
N GLN A 435 4.48 20.76 15.31
CA GLN A 435 5.68 21.51 14.98
C GLN A 435 6.86 20.55 15.02
N ASP A 436 7.60 20.43 13.91
CA ASP A 436 8.76 19.54 13.79
C ASP A 436 8.45 18.09 14.25
N GLY A 437 7.25 17.61 13.94
CA GLY A 437 6.76 16.26 14.26
C GLY A 437 6.23 16.09 15.69
N ILE A 438 6.25 17.15 16.49
CA ILE A 438 5.77 17.14 17.88
C ILE A 438 4.40 17.80 17.93
N GLN A 439 3.40 17.11 18.50
CA GLN A 439 2.07 17.69 18.72
C GLN A 439 2.17 18.83 19.75
N ILE A 440 1.83 20.05 19.33
CA ILE A 440 1.79 21.26 20.17
C ILE A 440 0.37 21.72 20.47
N GLY A 441 -0.64 21.13 19.82
CA GLY A 441 -2.06 21.35 20.07
C GLY A 441 -2.86 20.09 19.82
N ASP A 442 -3.76 19.77 20.75
CA ASP A 442 -4.60 18.56 20.74
C ASP A 442 -6.07 18.98 20.81
N ASP A 443 -6.88 18.54 19.84
CA ASP A 443 -8.29 18.86 19.68
C ASP A 443 -8.59 20.38 19.79
N LEU A 444 -7.76 21.21 19.16
CA LEU A 444 -7.95 22.65 19.14
C LEU A 444 -9.25 23.00 18.38
N PRO A 445 -10.14 23.83 18.95
CA PRO A 445 -11.39 24.17 18.29
C PRO A 445 -11.17 25.02 17.04
N PHE A 446 -12.00 24.82 16.03
CA PHE A 446 -12.09 25.71 14.88
C PHE A 446 -12.45 27.13 15.31
N ARG A 447 -11.95 28.11 14.57
CA ARG A 447 -12.34 29.51 14.67
C ARG A 447 -13.83 29.67 14.44
N PHE A 448 -14.33 29.08 13.35
CA PHE A 448 -15.74 28.96 13.02
C PHE A 448 -16.02 27.54 12.54
N ALA A 449 -17.07 26.91 13.06
CA ALA A 449 -17.50 25.58 12.63
C ALA A 449 -17.66 25.51 11.10
N GLN A 450 -17.14 24.46 10.48
CA GLN A 450 -17.21 24.24 9.03
C GLN A 450 -17.71 22.84 8.74
N THR A 451 -18.53 22.68 7.70
CA THR A 451 -18.94 21.34 7.25
C THR A 451 -17.88 20.67 6.38
N SER A 452 -17.00 21.48 5.75
CA SER A 452 -15.86 21.05 4.95
C SER A 452 -14.93 22.24 4.70
N LEU A 453 -13.70 21.98 4.28
CA LEU A 453 -12.72 22.98 3.83
C LEU A 453 -12.50 22.87 2.32
N GLN A 454 -12.31 23.98 1.64
CA GLN A 454 -12.09 24.08 0.19
C GLN A 454 -10.85 24.88 -0.19
N THR A 455 -10.29 25.65 0.75
CA THR A 455 -9.13 26.49 0.52
C THR A 455 -8.11 26.32 1.63
N TYR A 456 -6.85 26.50 1.28
CA TYR A 456 -5.75 26.67 2.22
C TYR A 456 -5.01 27.97 1.93
N GLU A 457 -4.78 28.76 2.97
CA GLU A 457 -4.19 30.09 2.87
C GLU A 457 -3.01 30.22 3.83
N LEU A 458 -1.92 30.75 3.28
CA LEU A 458 -0.73 31.18 4.01
C LEU A 458 -0.55 32.68 3.79
N GLY A 459 -0.57 33.45 4.87
CA GLY A 459 -0.62 34.91 4.79
C GLY A 459 0.33 35.59 5.75
N PHE A 460 0.87 36.72 5.31
CA PHE A 460 1.66 37.63 6.12
C PHE A 460 0.96 38.99 6.22
N GLY A 461 0.64 39.37 7.45
CA GLY A 461 -0.05 40.59 7.83
C GLY A 461 -1.58 40.48 7.84
N TRP A 462 -2.23 41.53 8.35
CA TRP A 462 -3.68 41.73 8.26
C TRP A 462 -4.04 43.06 7.58
N PRO A 463 -5.23 43.13 6.94
CA PRO A 463 -5.80 44.38 6.41
C PRO A 463 -6.15 45.44 7.46
N GLN A 464 -5.70 45.31 8.71
CA GLN A 464 -5.93 46.29 9.77
C GLN A 464 -4.62 46.76 10.41
N SER A 465 -3.49 46.27 9.89
CA SER A 465 -2.20 46.37 10.56
C SER A 465 -1.16 47.28 9.92
N SER A 466 -0.65 48.27 10.66
CA SER A 466 0.48 49.13 10.30
C SER A 466 1.78 48.71 11.00
N ASN A 467 2.93 49.03 10.37
CA ASN A 467 4.28 48.72 10.86
C ASN A 467 4.61 47.22 10.96
N MET A 468 4.14 46.42 10.01
CA MET A 468 4.45 44.99 9.96
C MET A 468 5.67 44.67 9.08
N ASN A 469 6.83 45.26 9.35
CA ASN A 469 8.05 44.90 8.64
C ASN A 469 8.48 43.50 9.04
N GLY A 470 8.66 42.60 8.08
CA GLY A 470 9.13 41.24 8.29
C GLY A 470 9.09 40.41 7.01
N SER A 471 9.54 39.16 7.11
CA SER A 471 9.54 38.23 5.99
C SER A 471 9.26 36.81 6.44
N VAL A 472 8.54 36.06 5.61
CA VAL A 472 8.33 34.63 5.77
C VAL A 472 8.67 33.94 4.46
N TRP A 473 9.33 32.80 4.53
CA TRP A 473 9.49 31.91 3.39
C TRP A 473 8.73 30.63 3.65
N ILE A 474 8.06 30.13 2.61
CA ILE A 474 7.27 28.90 2.63
C ILE A 474 7.87 27.92 1.63
N ASP A 475 7.91 26.66 2.00
CA ASP A 475 8.37 25.58 1.14
C ASP A 475 7.55 24.29 1.35
N ALA A 476 7.55 23.43 0.33
CA ALA A 476 7.04 22.07 0.32
C ALA A 476 5.67 21.91 0.98
N VAL A 477 4.67 22.61 0.44
CA VAL A 477 3.29 22.48 0.90
C VAL A 477 2.71 21.14 0.46
N ASP A 478 2.04 20.43 1.37
CA ASP A 478 1.49 19.11 1.11
C ASP A 478 0.13 18.87 1.78
N TYR A 479 -0.63 17.89 1.27
CA TYR A 479 -1.98 17.57 1.73
C TYR A 479 -2.30 16.09 1.69
N SER A 480 -3.17 15.64 2.60
CA SER A 480 -3.57 14.23 2.69
C SER A 480 -4.33 13.67 1.48
N TRP A 481 -4.83 14.54 0.60
CA TRP A 481 -5.50 14.15 -0.65
C TRP A 481 -4.61 14.34 -1.88
N ALA A 482 -3.37 14.79 -1.72
CA ALA A 482 -2.40 14.82 -2.81
C ALA A 482 -1.98 13.39 -3.19
N PRO A 483 -1.79 13.07 -4.48
CA PRO A 483 -1.25 11.78 -4.89
C PRO A 483 0.09 11.47 -4.22
N GLY A 484 0.23 10.24 -3.69
CA GLY A 484 1.46 9.78 -3.05
C GLY A 484 1.74 10.39 -1.67
N TYR A 485 0.78 11.07 -1.07
CA TYR A 485 0.92 11.62 0.27
C TYR A 485 1.10 10.52 1.34
N TYR A 486 1.95 10.82 2.32
CA TYR A 486 1.97 10.18 3.64
C TYR A 486 2.32 11.26 4.69
N PRO A 487 1.90 11.13 5.96
CA PRO A 487 2.20 12.13 6.98
C PRO A 487 3.70 12.40 7.08
N ASN A 488 4.08 13.67 7.21
CA ASN A 488 5.47 14.14 7.28
C ASN A 488 6.30 13.88 6.01
N ARG A 489 5.66 13.65 4.85
CA ARG A 489 6.37 13.43 3.57
C ARG A 489 7.32 14.57 3.23
N ASN A 490 6.88 15.81 3.41
CA ASN A 490 7.71 16.99 3.21
C ASN A 490 8.70 17.22 4.36
N MET A 491 8.50 16.65 5.55
CA MET A 491 9.40 16.87 6.69
C MET A 491 10.68 16.04 6.60
N ASN A 492 10.56 14.81 6.09
CA ASN A 492 11.61 13.79 5.95
C ASN A 492 12.80 13.91 6.94
N TYR A 493 12.51 14.11 8.24
CA TYR A 493 13.51 14.14 9.29
C TYR A 493 14.08 12.73 9.41
N THR A 494 15.34 12.57 9.02
CA THR A 494 16.10 11.38 9.40
C THR A 494 16.42 11.48 10.88
N ILE A 495 15.59 10.91 11.77
CA ILE A 495 16.04 10.70 13.16
C ILE A 495 17.05 9.54 13.11
N PRO A 496 18.33 9.76 13.49
CA PRO A 496 19.30 8.67 13.50
C PRO A 496 18.79 7.55 14.44
N PRO A 497 18.77 6.28 14.02
CA PRO A 497 18.28 5.15 14.83
C PRO A 497 18.93 5.03 16.22
N SER A 498 20.06 5.70 16.43
CA SER A 498 20.78 5.77 17.71
C SER A 498 20.09 6.61 18.80
N GLN A 499 19.10 7.42 18.44
CA GLN A 499 18.44 8.37 19.37
C GLN A 499 17.13 7.86 19.96
N VAL A 500 16.45 6.87 19.37
CA VAL A 500 15.21 6.31 19.94
C VAL A 500 15.53 5.40 21.13
N LEU A 501 14.90 5.63 22.29
CA LEU A 501 15.09 4.86 23.53
C LEU A 501 13.99 3.83 23.80
N SER A 502 12.74 4.15 23.44
CA SER A 502 11.59 3.26 23.67
C SER A 502 10.39 3.60 22.80
N TYR A 503 9.54 2.62 22.50
CA TYR A 503 8.31 2.78 21.71
C TYR A 503 7.11 2.03 22.30
N ALA A 504 5.90 2.44 21.92
CA ALA A 504 4.63 1.75 22.18
C ALA A 504 3.67 1.93 20.99
N ILE A 505 2.76 0.99 20.79
CA ILE A 505 1.77 1.01 19.71
C ILE A 505 0.44 1.43 20.29
N PHE A 506 -0.22 2.35 19.62
CA PHE A 506 -1.54 2.85 19.93
C PHE A 506 -2.47 2.51 18.77
N ILE A 507 -3.72 2.18 19.08
CA ILE A 507 -4.78 2.01 18.09
C ILE A 507 -5.93 2.91 18.54
N ASN A 508 -6.32 3.85 17.70
CA ASN A 508 -7.35 4.85 17.99
C ASN A 508 -7.12 5.54 19.35
N GLY A 509 -5.89 6.02 19.59
CA GLY A 509 -5.49 6.69 20.84
C GLY A 509 -5.38 5.77 22.06
N THR A 510 -5.67 4.47 21.95
CA THR A 510 -5.53 3.51 23.05
C THR A 510 -4.23 2.72 22.92
N GLN A 511 -3.36 2.83 23.92
CA GLN A 511 -2.11 2.07 24.00
C GLN A 511 -2.39 0.56 24.01
N GLN A 512 -1.93 -0.13 22.98
CA GLN A 512 -2.06 -1.58 22.82
C GLN A 512 -0.86 -2.34 23.38
N THR A 513 0.32 -1.73 23.36
CA THR A 513 1.55 -2.36 23.86
C THR A 513 2.17 -1.53 24.97
N ALA A 514 2.69 -2.20 26.00
CA ALA A 514 3.53 -1.54 26.99
C ALA A 514 4.79 -0.96 26.32
N TRP A 515 5.33 0.12 26.87
CA TRP A 515 6.58 0.72 26.40
C TRP A 515 7.72 -0.30 26.34
N GLN A 516 8.31 -0.47 25.16
CA GLN A 516 9.42 -1.37 24.87
C GLN A 516 10.68 -0.54 24.63
N GLN A 517 11.84 -0.96 25.16
CA GLN A 517 13.10 -0.29 24.82
C GLN A 517 13.47 -0.54 23.36
N TRP A 518 13.93 0.49 22.69
CA TRP A 518 14.41 0.42 21.32
C TRP A 518 15.82 -0.18 21.31
N SER A 519 15.89 -1.50 21.23
CA SER A 519 17.11 -2.22 20.85
C SER A 519 17.05 -2.41 19.33
N GLY A 520 17.96 -1.78 18.59
CA GLY A 520 17.94 -1.69 17.13
C GLY A 520 17.33 -2.90 16.39
N GLN A 521 16.42 -2.60 15.46
CA GLN A 521 15.53 -3.51 14.73
C GLN A 521 14.65 -4.38 15.64
N VAL A 522 13.42 -3.92 15.89
CA VAL A 522 12.33 -4.80 16.31
C VAL A 522 11.38 -5.02 15.15
N GLN A 523 11.35 -6.25 14.64
CA GLN A 523 10.22 -6.72 13.85
C GLN A 523 9.02 -6.82 14.80
N VAL A 524 8.11 -5.86 14.73
CA VAL A 524 6.88 -5.90 15.54
C VAL A 524 5.91 -6.87 14.88
N ASP A 525 6.11 -8.16 15.12
CA ASP A 525 5.13 -9.20 14.80
C ASP A 525 3.98 -9.13 15.84
N HIS A 526 3.14 -8.10 15.75
CA HIS A 526 1.88 -8.08 16.48
C HIS A 526 0.74 -8.52 15.55
N ASN A 527 0.31 -9.77 15.72
CA ASN A 527 -0.95 -10.25 15.17
C ASN A 527 -2.10 -9.49 15.85
N VAL A 528 -2.45 -8.31 15.33
CA VAL A 528 -3.74 -7.70 15.62
C VAL A 528 -4.76 -8.55 14.88
N SER A 529 -5.26 -9.60 15.55
CA SER A 529 -6.27 -10.46 14.96
C SER A 529 -7.49 -9.59 14.61
N ALA A 530 -7.93 -9.67 13.35
CA ALA A 530 -9.10 -8.99 12.79
C ALA A 530 -10.35 -8.87 13.70
N PRO A 531 -10.69 -9.79 14.62
CA PRO A 531 -11.85 -9.59 15.52
C PRO A 531 -11.82 -8.32 16.40
N ASN A 532 -10.69 -7.64 16.57
CA ASN A 532 -10.59 -6.43 17.40
C ASN A 532 -10.61 -5.10 16.62
N LEU A 533 -10.48 -5.14 15.30
CA LEU A 533 -10.60 -3.95 14.44
C LEU A 533 -11.94 -4.08 13.71
N GLY A 534 -12.88 -3.18 14.01
CA GLY A 534 -14.15 -3.10 13.27
C GLY A 534 -13.92 -2.72 11.80
N ILE A 535 -14.99 -2.68 11.00
CA ILE A 535 -14.92 -2.04 9.68
C ILE A 535 -14.78 -0.53 9.92
N GLY A 536 -13.71 0.09 9.39
CA GLY A 536 -13.46 1.52 9.56
C GLY A 536 -12.00 1.92 9.32
N ILE A 537 -11.74 3.22 9.41
CA ILE A 537 -10.39 3.78 9.43
C ILE A 537 -9.87 3.63 10.86
N HIS A 538 -8.71 3.00 11.01
CA HIS A 538 -8.03 2.88 12.28
C HIS A 538 -6.71 3.64 12.23
N ASN A 539 -6.52 4.56 13.18
CA ASN A 539 -5.23 5.21 13.37
C ASN A 539 -4.37 4.28 14.21
N VAL A 540 -3.35 3.69 13.61
CA VAL A 540 -2.34 2.90 14.32
C VAL A 540 -1.12 3.77 14.47
N SER A 541 -0.86 4.25 15.69
CA SER A 541 0.23 5.17 15.95
C SER A 541 1.36 4.45 16.66
N LEU A 542 2.58 4.60 16.16
CA LEU A 542 3.80 4.25 16.86
C LEU A 542 4.29 5.49 17.61
N VAL A 543 4.26 5.45 18.93
CA VAL A 543 4.78 6.53 19.77
C VAL A 543 6.13 6.12 20.31
N TYR A 544 7.15 6.95 20.15
CA TYR A 544 8.48 6.68 20.66
C TYR A 544 9.13 7.90 21.32
N ASN A 545 10.13 7.67 22.16
CA ASN A 545 10.84 8.72 22.90
C ASN A 545 12.34 8.66 22.61
N ASP A 546 12.99 9.80 22.39
CA ASP A 546 14.43 9.88 22.18
C ASP A 546 15.26 9.95 23.50
N ARG A 547 16.58 10.10 23.37
CA ARG A 547 17.49 10.27 24.52
C ARG A 547 17.32 11.58 25.27
N ASN A 548 16.65 12.56 24.68
CA ASN A 548 16.43 13.88 25.26
C ASN A 548 15.06 13.99 25.94
N GLY A 549 14.24 12.94 25.88
CA GLY A 549 12.90 12.94 26.47
C GLY A 549 11.82 13.49 25.54
N LEU A 550 12.13 13.73 24.26
CA LEU A 550 11.20 14.21 23.24
C LEU A 550 10.39 13.02 22.71
N TRP A 551 9.08 13.21 22.62
CA TRP A 551 8.14 12.22 22.14
C TRP A 551 7.84 12.46 20.66
N TYR A 552 7.84 11.38 19.89
CA TYR A 552 7.56 11.38 18.47
C TYR A 552 6.35 10.47 18.21
N HIS A 553 5.56 10.85 17.23
CA HIS A 553 4.34 10.16 16.83
C HIS A 553 4.47 9.83 15.34
N ASP A 554 4.35 8.54 15.01
CA ASP A 554 4.33 8.09 13.62
C ASP A 554 3.00 7.37 13.37
N ASP A 555 2.17 7.95 12.50
CA ASP A 555 0.80 7.52 12.28
C ASP A 555 0.71 6.67 11.02
N ILE A 556 0.38 5.39 11.21
CA ILE A 556 0.00 4.49 10.12
C ILE A 556 -1.52 4.45 10.07
N ILE A 557 -2.11 5.06 9.04
CA ILE A 557 -3.54 4.92 8.78
C ILE A 557 -3.78 3.54 8.17
N VAL A 558 -4.43 2.65 8.92
CA VAL A 558 -4.81 1.33 8.44
C VAL A 558 -6.24 1.38 7.95
N PHE A 559 -6.40 1.35 6.63
CA PHE A 559 -7.70 1.18 5.98
C PHE A 559 -8.12 -0.28 6.00
N VAL A 560 -9.06 -0.63 6.88
CA VAL A 560 -9.77 -1.90 6.78
C VAL A 560 -10.99 -1.68 5.88
N ASN A 561 -10.74 -1.61 4.57
CA ASN A 561 -11.81 -1.45 3.58
C ASN A 561 -12.48 -2.78 3.28
N MET A 562 -13.79 -2.84 3.53
CA MET A 562 -14.72 -3.63 2.72
C MET A 562 -15.41 -2.64 1.80
N THR A 563 -14.95 -2.52 0.56
CA THR A 563 -15.44 -1.52 -0.39
C THR A 563 -16.92 -1.77 -0.71
N VAL A 564 -17.81 -0.94 -0.17
CA VAL A 564 -19.20 -0.84 -0.61
C VAL A 564 -19.30 0.40 -1.50
N VAL A 565 -19.34 0.19 -2.82
CA VAL A 565 -19.66 1.24 -3.78
C VAL A 565 -21.18 1.31 -3.89
N ALA A 566 -21.73 2.49 -3.60
CA ALA A 566 -23.13 2.82 -3.82
C ALA A 566 -23.38 2.99 -5.32
N ASP A 567 -23.83 1.92 -5.96
CA ASP A 567 -24.88 1.91 -6.99
C ASP A 567 -25.05 0.46 -7.44
N TRP A 568 -26.11 -0.18 -6.94
CA TRP A 568 -26.65 -1.48 -7.37
C TRP A 568 -25.61 -2.58 -7.68
N ASN A 569 -24.84 -3.05 -6.68
CA ASN A 569 -24.00 -4.25 -6.83
C ASN A 569 -23.71 -4.97 -5.49
N VAL A 570 -24.76 -5.38 -4.76
CA VAL A 570 -24.60 -6.53 -3.85
C VAL A 570 -25.32 -7.69 -4.50
N PRO A 571 -24.62 -8.70 -5.04
CA PRO A 571 -25.28 -9.86 -5.60
C PRO A 571 -26.10 -10.54 -4.50
N PRO A 572 -27.27 -11.10 -4.85
CA PRO A 572 -28.13 -11.82 -3.92
C PRO A 572 -27.30 -12.86 -3.16
N SER A 573 -27.41 -12.89 -1.82
CA SER A 573 -26.66 -13.86 -1.04
C SER A 573 -27.12 -15.27 -1.44
N LEU A 574 -26.14 -16.11 -1.79
CA LEU A 574 -26.37 -17.44 -2.34
C LEU A 574 -25.84 -18.48 -1.35
N GLU A 575 -26.75 -19.20 -0.68
CA GLU A 575 -26.38 -20.34 0.17
C GLU A 575 -26.76 -21.63 -0.55
N ILE A 576 -25.76 -22.42 -0.99
CA ILE A 576 -26.00 -23.66 -1.74
C ILE A 576 -25.98 -24.86 -0.79
N GLU A 577 -27.05 -25.65 -0.81
CA GLU A 577 -27.15 -26.96 -0.17
C GLU A 577 -27.30 -28.04 -1.24
N ILE A 578 -26.46 -29.08 -1.18
CA ILE A 578 -26.56 -30.23 -2.08
C ILE A 578 -26.82 -31.49 -1.25
N ASP A 579 -28.00 -32.09 -1.45
CA ASP A 579 -28.34 -33.39 -0.87
C ASP A 579 -28.09 -34.49 -1.90
N ILE A 580 -27.34 -35.53 -1.54
CA ILE A 580 -26.96 -36.61 -2.45
C ILE A 580 -27.65 -37.91 -2.01
N GLY A 581 -28.62 -38.33 -2.80
CA GLY A 581 -29.35 -39.59 -2.64
C GLY A 581 -28.50 -40.81 -2.97
N ARG A 582 -28.99 -41.99 -2.54
CA ARG A 582 -28.29 -43.28 -2.72
C ARG A 582 -28.18 -43.72 -4.19
N ASP A 583 -29.05 -43.21 -5.05
CA ASP A 583 -29.27 -43.72 -6.41
C ASP A 583 -28.75 -42.78 -7.51
N ARG A 584 -27.74 -41.93 -7.20
CA ARG A 584 -27.14 -40.92 -8.09
C ARG A 584 -28.01 -39.68 -8.36
N ASP A 585 -29.16 -39.60 -7.73
CA ASP A 585 -29.94 -38.39 -7.66
C ASP A 585 -29.32 -37.46 -6.62
N CYS A 586 -28.96 -36.24 -7.01
CA CYS A 586 -28.65 -35.16 -6.10
C CYS A 586 -29.65 -34.02 -6.26
N THR A 587 -30.08 -33.45 -5.15
CA THR A 587 -30.84 -32.20 -5.15
C THR A 587 -29.85 -31.07 -4.97
N LEU A 588 -29.74 -30.20 -5.97
CA LEU A 588 -29.02 -28.94 -5.90
C LEU A 588 -30.01 -27.86 -5.48
N SER A 589 -29.95 -27.45 -4.21
CA SER A 589 -30.78 -26.39 -3.65
C SER A 589 -29.93 -25.16 -3.33
N PHE A 590 -30.50 -23.97 -3.45
CA PHE A 590 -29.87 -22.77 -2.93
C PHE A 590 -30.87 -21.71 -2.47
N ASN A 591 -30.51 -21.02 -1.40
CA ASN A 591 -31.18 -19.82 -0.95
C ASN A 591 -30.69 -18.65 -1.80
N PHE A 592 -31.62 -17.95 -2.45
CA PHE A 592 -31.34 -16.73 -3.20
C PHE A 592 -32.06 -15.58 -2.51
N THR A 593 -31.30 -14.64 -1.93
CA THR A 593 -31.83 -13.49 -1.19
C THR A 593 -31.69 -12.21 -1.98
N ASN A 594 -32.76 -11.47 -2.25
CA ASN A 594 -32.64 -10.17 -2.91
C ASN A 594 -31.99 -9.14 -1.96
N THR A 595 -30.69 -8.93 -2.07
CA THR A 595 -29.94 -7.94 -1.28
C THR A 595 -29.95 -6.54 -1.89
N GLY A 596 -30.53 -6.38 -3.09
CA GLY A 596 -30.71 -5.09 -3.74
C GLY A 596 -31.85 -4.29 -3.11
N ASN A 597 -31.91 -3.00 -3.47
CA ASN A 597 -32.94 -2.08 -2.96
C ASN A 597 -34.23 -2.06 -3.80
N ALA A 598 -34.30 -2.84 -4.88
CA ALA A 598 -35.43 -2.84 -5.81
C ALA A 598 -36.08 -4.23 -5.90
N THR A 599 -37.36 -4.26 -6.27
CA THR A 599 -38.17 -5.46 -6.35
C THR A 599 -37.88 -6.20 -7.66
N LEU A 600 -37.59 -7.50 -7.58
CA LEU A 600 -37.38 -8.33 -8.78
C LEU A 600 -38.70 -9.00 -9.17
N VAL A 601 -39.13 -8.87 -10.43
CA VAL A 601 -40.29 -9.60 -10.99
C VAL A 601 -39.88 -10.50 -12.14
N ASP A 602 -40.74 -11.48 -12.45
CA ASP A 602 -40.50 -12.46 -13.52
C ASP A 602 -39.15 -13.19 -13.38
N LEU A 603 -38.73 -13.44 -12.14
CA LEU A 603 -37.47 -14.09 -11.82
C LEU A 603 -37.51 -15.56 -12.26
N ASN A 604 -36.59 -15.95 -13.12
CA ASN A 604 -36.51 -17.29 -13.71
C ASN A 604 -35.09 -17.84 -13.57
N PHE A 605 -34.95 -19.03 -13.01
CA PHE A 605 -33.71 -19.79 -12.91
C PHE A 605 -33.75 -20.94 -13.92
N SER A 606 -32.68 -21.12 -14.70
CA SER A 606 -32.61 -22.19 -15.70
C SER A 606 -31.22 -22.82 -15.74
N ILE A 607 -31.15 -24.14 -15.95
CA ILE A 607 -29.87 -24.82 -16.14
C ILE A 607 -29.39 -24.58 -17.57
N ILE A 608 -28.30 -23.85 -17.74
CA ILE A 608 -27.74 -23.51 -19.06
C ILE A 608 -26.61 -24.46 -19.49
N LEU A 609 -25.99 -25.15 -18.53
CA LEU A 609 -24.92 -26.10 -18.78
C LEU A 609 -25.12 -27.33 -17.90
N LEU A 610 -25.23 -28.50 -18.51
CA LEU A 610 -25.33 -29.78 -17.82
C LEU A 610 -24.53 -30.82 -18.62
N PRO A 611 -23.75 -31.69 -17.97
CA PRO A 611 -23.02 -32.75 -18.68
C PRO A 611 -23.99 -33.63 -19.47
N THR A 612 -23.57 -34.07 -20.65
CA THR A 612 -24.44 -34.80 -21.60
C THR A 612 -24.97 -36.14 -21.06
N SER A 613 -24.34 -36.69 -20.02
CA SER A 613 -24.78 -37.93 -19.38
C SER A 613 -25.73 -37.69 -18.20
N TRP A 614 -25.96 -36.44 -17.80
CA TRP A 614 -26.78 -36.07 -16.64
C TRP A 614 -28.15 -35.58 -17.10
N SER A 615 -29.11 -35.59 -16.18
CA SER A 615 -30.45 -35.02 -16.42
C SER A 615 -30.90 -34.23 -15.21
N ALA A 616 -31.73 -33.19 -15.41
CA ALA A 616 -32.22 -32.34 -14.34
C ALA A 616 -33.74 -32.11 -14.46
N ILE A 617 -34.45 -32.12 -13.31
CA ILE A 617 -35.90 -31.92 -13.22
C ILE A 617 -36.23 -31.04 -12.00
N PRO A 618 -36.98 -29.94 -12.16
CA PRO A 618 -37.30 -29.27 -13.42
C PRO A 618 -36.04 -28.65 -14.05
N TYR A 619 -36.10 -28.27 -15.32
CA TYR A 619 -34.98 -27.59 -15.99
C TYR A 619 -34.98 -26.07 -15.75
N PHE A 620 -36.10 -25.54 -15.23
CA PHE A 620 -36.26 -24.16 -14.83
C PHE A 620 -37.18 -24.02 -13.61
N GLN A 621 -37.03 -22.93 -12.84
CA GLN A 621 -37.91 -22.52 -11.75
C GLN A 621 -38.22 -21.03 -11.86
N THR A 622 -39.45 -20.64 -11.53
CA THR A 622 -39.89 -19.24 -11.61
C THR A 622 -40.40 -18.73 -10.26
N CYS A 623 -40.08 -17.48 -9.95
CA CYS A 623 -40.63 -16.71 -8.86
C CYS A 623 -41.23 -15.43 -9.45
N SER A 624 -42.52 -15.16 -9.21
CA SER A 624 -43.20 -14.02 -9.83
C SER A 624 -42.69 -12.68 -9.33
N GLN A 625 -42.28 -12.61 -8.06
CA GLN A 625 -41.81 -11.40 -7.39
C GLN A 625 -40.93 -11.76 -6.19
N LEU A 626 -39.86 -10.99 -5.96
CA LEU A 626 -38.97 -11.09 -4.80
C LEU A 626 -38.59 -9.68 -4.29
N ASP A 627 -39.12 -9.30 -3.13
CA ASP A 627 -38.90 -7.96 -2.55
C ASP A 627 -37.51 -7.83 -1.90
N PRO A 628 -36.98 -6.61 -1.71
CA PRO A 628 -35.73 -6.37 -0.98
C PRO A 628 -35.71 -7.05 0.40
N GLY A 629 -34.69 -7.87 0.64
CA GLY A 629 -34.49 -8.66 1.86
C GLY A 629 -35.19 -10.03 1.89
N GLU A 630 -36.02 -10.36 0.90
CA GLU A 630 -36.67 -11.68 0.83
C GLU A 630 -35.75 -12.76 0.25
N THR A 631 -35.95 -14.00 0.71
CA THR A 631 -35.20 -15.18 0.28
C THR A 631 -36.12 -16.23 -0.31
N ILE A 632 -35.75 -16.80 -1.45
CA ILE A 632 -36.39 -17.99 -2.02
C ILE A 632 -35.43 -19.17 -2.04
N VAL A 633 -35.99 -20.37 -1.98
CA VAL A 633 -35.23 -21.62 -2.14
C VAL A 633 -35.46 -22.15 -3.54
N VAL A 634 -34.42 -22.16 -4.36
CA VAL A 634 -34.42 -22.76 -5.70
C VAL A 634 -33.89 -24.18 -5.58
N SER A 635 -34.49 -25.15 -6.28
CA SER A 635 -34.07 -26.57 -6.17
C SER A 635 -34.17 -27.35 -7.47
N PHE A 636 -33.05 -27.94 -7.90
CA PHE A 636 -32.98 -28.79 -9.08
C PHE A 636 -32.69 -30.23 -8.66
N LEU A 637 -33.51 -31.20 -9.08
CA LEU A 637 -33.17 -32.62 -8.94
C LEU A 637 -32.29 -33.01 -10.13
N ILE A 638 -31.01 -33.25 -9.89
CA ILE A 638 -30.02 -33.65 -10.88
C ILE A 638 -29.73 -35.14 -10.72
N THR A 639 -30.04 -35.93 -11.74
CA THR A 639 -29.64 -37.34 -11.81
C THR A 639 -28.31 -37.44 -12.54
N VAL A 640 -27.27 -37.86 -11.82
CA VAL A 640 -25.92 -38.04 -12.36
C VAL A 640 -25.85 -39.33 -13.18
N GLY A 641 -25.38 -39.20 -14.42
CA GLY A 641 -25.21 -40.31 -15.35
C GLY A 641 -24.30 -41.43 -14.81
N PRO A 642 -24.39 -42.65 -15.37
CA PRO A 642 -23.47 -43.72 -15.04
C PRO A 642 -22.03 -43.32 -15.39
N SER A 643 -21.21 -43.07 -14.37
CA SER A 643 -19.76 -42.99 -14.50
C SER A 643 -19.09 -44.18 -13.81
N ASP A 644 -18.21 -44.87 -14.54
CA ASP A 644 -17.35 -45.94 -14.02
C ASP A 644 -16.01 -45.41 -13.51
N LYS A 645 -15.80 -44.08 -13.51
CA LYS A 645 -14.53 -43.41 -13.17
C LYS A 645 -14.74 -42.15 -12.34
N GLU A 646 -13.64 -41.62 -11.79
CA GLU A 646 -13.58 -40.27 -11.21
C GLU A 646 -14.00 -39.24 -12.28
N PHE A 647 -14.82 -38.26 -11.90
CA PHE A 647 -15.25 -37.18 -12.80
C PHE A 647 -15.21 -35.82 -12.09
N LEU A 648 -15.05 -34.78 -12.89
CA LEU A 648 -15.16 -33.38 -12.53
C LEU A 648 -16.01 -32.73 -13.62
N GLU A 649 -17.21 -32.28 -13.27
CA GLU A 649 -18.21 -31.83 -14.23
C GLU A 649 -18.80 -30.49 -13.81
N GLN A 650 -19.28 -29.70 -14.76
CA GLN A 650 -19.79 -28.35 -14.54
C GLN A 650 -21.31 -28.29 -14.72
N VAL A 651 -22.01 -27.65 -13.79
CA VAL A 651 -23.42 -27.29 -13.87
C VAL A 651 -23.54 -25.77 -13.87
N GLY A 652 -24.05 -25.20 -14.94
CA GLY A 652 -24.30 -23.76 -15.06
C GLY A 652 -25.77 -23.44 -14.87
N ILE A 653 -26.09 -22.48 -14.01
CA ILE A 653 -27.43 -21.98 -13.75
C ILE A 653 -27.48 -20.51 -14.13
N ASN A 654 -28.37 -20.12 -15.02
CA ASN A 654 -28.65 -18.72 -15.33
C ASN A 654 -29.88 -18.26 -14.57
N PHE A 655 -29.89 -17.01 -14.12
CA PHE A 655 -31.10 -16.35 -13.68
C PHE A 655 -31.36 -15.09 -14.48
N THR A 656 -32.64 -14.80 -14.71
CA THR A 656 -33.11 -13.56 -15.35
C THR A 656 -34.26 -13.00 -14.54
N ALA A 657 -34.34 -11.69 -14.36
CA ALA A 657 -35.47 -11.00 -13.78
C ALA A 657 -35.69 -9.64 -14.46
N THR A 658 -36.76 -8.95 -14.10
CA THR A 658 -36.98 -7.55 -14.46
C THR A 658 -37.08 -6.74 -13.17
N VAL A 659 -36.40 -5.60 -13.09
CA VAL A 659 -36.55 -4.68 -11.96
C VAL A 659 -37.91 -4.01 -12.07
N TRP A 660 -38.78 -4.21 -11.07
CA TRP A 660 -40.16 -3.72 -11.11
C TRP A 660 -40.23 -2.19 -11.26
N GLU A 661 -39.33 -1.47 -10.60
CA GLU A 661 -39.33 -0.02 -10.53
C GLU A 661 -38.90 0.63 -11.85
N THR A 662 -37.98 0.02 -12.59
CA THR A 662 -37.41 0.60 -13.83
C THR A 662 -37.88 -0.11 -15.10
N GLY A 663 -38.39 -1.34 -14.99
CA GLY A 663 -38.67 -2.23 -16.11
C GLY A 663 -37.42 -2.78 -16.79
N GLU A 664 -36.23 -2.58 -16.21
CA GLU A 664 -34.97 -3.03 -16.82
C GLU A 664 -34.75 -4.53 -16.59
N PRO A 665 -34.37 -5.29 -17.63
CA PRO A 665 -34.02 -6.70 -17.47
C PRO A 665 -32.66 -6.85 -16.80
N VAL A 666 -32.56 -7.80 -15.87
CA VAL A 666 -31.31 -8.20 -15.22
C VAL A 666 -31.08 -9.69 -15.46
N SER A 667 -29.83 -10.09 -15.69
CA SER A 667 -29.48 -11.50 -15.88
C SER A 667 -28.06 -11.78 -15.43
N ASP A 668 -27.84 -12.93 -14.81
CA ASP A 668 -26.51 -13.38 -14.41
C ASP A 668 -26.46 -14.92 -14.25
N SER A 669 -25.26 -15.50 -14.17
CA SER A 669 -25.07 -16.95 -14.12
C SER A 669 -24.16 -17.43 -12.99
N ILE A 670 -24.49 -18.59 -12.45
CA ILE A 670 -23.79 -19.31 -11.40
C ILE A 670 -23.20 -20.58 -11.99
N THR A 671 -21.92 -20.84 -11.72
CA THR A 671 -21.26 -22.10 -12.12
C THR A 671 -20.94 -22.96 -10.90
N VAL A 672 -21.44 -24.19 -10.89
CA VAL A 672 -21.19 -25.19 -9.85
C VAL A 672 -20.37 -26.33 -10.45
N TRP A 673 -19.17 -26.55 -9.93
CA TRP A 673 -18.33 -27.70 -10.27
C TRP A 673 -18.58 -28.84 -9.29
N ILE A 674 -18.86 -30.02 -9.82
CA ILE A 674 -19.17 -31.22 -9.05
C ILE A 674 -18.17 -32.31 -9.43
N ALA A 675 -17.31 -32.67 -8.49
CA ALA A 675 -16.39 -33.78 -8.60
C ALA A 675 -16.91 -35.00 -7.84
N GLY A 676 -16.85 -36.18 -8.44
CA GLY A 676 -17.24 -37.45 -7.83
C GLY A 676 -16.15 -38.50 -7.99
N PHE A 677 -15.83 -39.24 -6.93
CA PHE A 677 -14.91 -40.38 -6.97
C PHE A 677 -15.50 -41.62 -6.30
N LYS A 678 -15.32 -42.78 -6.95
CA LYS A 678 -15.88 -44.07 -6.51
C LYS A 678 -14.77 -45.03 -6.15
N ASP A 679 -14.58 -45.30 -4.85
CA ASP A 679 -13.68 -46.36 -4.37
C ASP A 679 -14.50 -47.49 -3.75
N LYS A 680 -14.47 -48.67 -4.38
CA LYS A 680 -14.92 -49.97 -3.85
C LYS A 680 -16.16 -49.90 -2.93
N ASN A 681 -17.25 -49.33 -3.46
CA ASN A 681 -18.59 -49.16 -2.86
C ASN A 681 -18.86 -47.87 -2.07
N ILE A 682 -17.91 -46.93 -2.00
CA ILE A 682 -18.14 -45.60 -1.41
C ILE A 682 -17.91 -44.55 -2.50
N THR A 683 -18.94 -43.77 -2.77
CA THR A 683 -18.84 -42.58 -3.63
C THR A 683 -18.67 -41.36 -2.73
N PHE A 684 -17.63 -40.58 -2.99
CA PHE A 684 -17.41 -39.29 -2.36
C PHE A 684 -17.61 -38.18 -3.40
N TRP A 685 -18.04 -37.02 -2.92
CA TRP A 685 -18.32 -35.85 -3.75
C TRP A 685 -17.59 -34.65 -3.17
N ILE A 686 -16.99 -33.86 -4.06
CA ILE A 686 -16.41 -32.54 -3.74
C ILE A 686 -17.13 -31.56 -4.65
N ILE A 687 -17.75 -30.54 -4.08
CA ILE A 687 -18.40 -29.48 -4.83
C ILE A 687 -17.61 -28.18 -4.63
N LEU A 688 -17.30 -27.51 -5.74
CA LEU A 688 -16.70 -26.19 -5.76
C LEU A 688 -17.67 -25.24 -6.48
N VAL A 689 -18.12 -24.21 -5.79
CA VAL A 689 -18.99 -23.17 -6.36
C VAL A 689 -18.09 -22.01 -6.77
N ILE A 690 -18.19 -21.57 -8.03
CA ILE A 690 -17.47 -20.39 -8.51
C ILE A 690 -18.54 -19.35 -8.88
N GLY A 691 -18.51 -18.22 -8.17
CA GLY A 691 -19.44 -17.10 -8.30
C GLY A 691 -19.37 -16.41 -9.67
N SER A 692 -20.32 -15.50 -9.89
CA SER A 692 -20.73 -15.02 -11.20
C SER A 692 -19.71 -14.16 -11.96
N SER A 693 -19.96 -13.96 -13.25
CA SER A 693 -19.12 -13.15 -14.15
C SER A 693 -19.28 -11.64 -13.98
N ALA A 694 -20.24 -11.19 -13.16
CA ALA A 694 -20.51 -9.78 -12.92
C ALA A 694 -19.98 -9.35 -11.54
N ALA A 695 -18.82 -8.70 -11.55
CA ALA A 695 -18.22 -7.89 -10.48
C ALA A 695 -17.98 -8.54 -9.09
N VAL A 696 -16.68 -8.65 -8.76
CA VAL A 696 -16.06 -8.82 -7.43
C VAL A 696 -16.48 -10.08 -6.65
N ALA A 697 -15.54 -11.01 -6.53
CA ALA A 697 -15.68 -12.29 -5.85
C ALA A 697 -16.24 -12.17 -4.42
N THR A 698 -17.53 -12.47 -4.26
CA THR A 698 -18.09 -12.81 -2.95
C THR A 698 -17.67 -14.23 -2.60
N THR A 699 -16.98 -14.39 -1.47
CA THR A 699 -16.65 -15.71 -0.92
C THR A 699 -17.95 -16.38 -0.49
N SER A 700 -18.44 -17.30 -1.32
CA SER A 700 -19.55 -18.19 -0.96
C SER A 700 -19.01 -19.28 -0.02
N TYR A 701 -19.54 -19.38 1.20
CA TYR A 701 -19.21 -20.50 2.09
C TYR A 701 -20.04 -21.72 1.69
N VAL A 702 -19.37 -22.85 1.43
CA VAL A 702 -20.02 -24.12 1.12
C VAL A 702 -20.21 -24.91 2.42
N ILE A 703 -21.46 -25.06 2.88
CA ILE A 703 -21.77 -25.93 4.03
C ILE A 703 -22.01 -27.36 3.51
N ILE A 704 -20.99 -28.22 3.57
CA ILE A 704 -21.16 -29.65 3.27
C ILE A 704 -21.73 -30.37 4.50
N ARG A 705 -23.05 -30.56 4.56
CA ARG A 705 -23.66 -31.42 5.58
C ARG A 705 -23.61 -32.88 5.16
N LYS A 706 -22.64 -33.62 5.72
CA LYS A 706 -22.68 -35.09 5.68
C LYS A 706 -23.82 -35.57 6.58
N ARG A 707 -24.90 -36.13 6.01
CA ARG A 707 -25.90 -36.85 6.80
C ARG A 707 -25.23 -38.04 7.50
N ARG A 708 -25.02 -37.93 8.82
CA ARG A 708 -24.55 -39.05 9.65
C ARG A 708 -25.54 -40.20 9.51
N VAL A 709 -25.01 -41.37 9.14
CA VAL A 709 -25.68 -42.65 9.35
C VAL A 709 -25.99 -42.73 10.85
N SER A 710 -27.23 -43.06 11.20
CA SER A 710 -27.62 -43.31 12.60
C SER A 710 -26.61 -44.23 13.27
N PHE A 711 -25.96 -43.75 14.32
CA PHE A 711 -25.07 -44.56 15.15
C PHE A 711 -25.93 -45.44 16.07
N GLU A 712 -25.74 -46.75 16.00
CA GLU A 712 -26.16 -47.58 17.13
C GLU A 712 -25.19 -47.30 18.29
N GLU A 713 -25.74 -46.76 19.37
CA GLU A 713 -25.09 -46.63 20.66
C GLU A 713 -24.43 -47.97 21.03
N PRO A 714 -23.08 -48.04 21.17
CA PRO A 714 -22.46 -49.31 21.52
C PRO A 714 -22.89 -49.65 22.94
N LYS A 715 -23.73 -50.68 23.08
CA LYS A 715 -24.17 -51.21 24.38
C LYS A 715 -22.96 -51.76 25.15
N LEU A 716 -22.27 -50.88 25.88
CA LEU A 716 -21.11 -51.22 26.69
C LEU A 716 -21.51 -51.28 28.17
N LYS A 717 -21.11 -52.36 28.83
CA LYS A 717 -21.57 -52.70 30.19
C LYS A 717 -20.67 -52.22 31.33
N THR A 718 -19.48 -51.65 31.07
CA THR A 718 -18.48 -51.30 32.11
C THR A 718 -17.56 -50.13 31.71
N LYS A 719 -17.20 -49.25 32.65
CA LYS A 719 -16.35 -48.06 32.45
C LYS A 719 -15.00 -48.36 31.76
N ALA A 720 -14.30 -49.41 32.18
CA ALA A 720 -12.99 -49.78 31.62
C ALA A 720 -13.02 -50.14 30.12
N LYS A 721 -14.12 -50.75 29.64
CA LYS A 721 -14.29 -51.09 28.21
C LYS A 721 -14.57 -49.85 27.37
N SER A 722 -15.28 -48.88 27.92
CA SER A 722 -15.52 -47.59 27.25
C SER A 722 -14.21 -46.83 27.06
N LEU A 723 -13.37 -46.74 28.09
CA LEU A 723 -12.05 -46.08 28.00
C LEU A 723 -11.07 -46.81 27.08
N ALA A 724 -11.06 -48.15 27.06
CA ALA A 724 -10.21 -48.92 26.14
C ALA A 724 -10.64 -48.76 24.67
N SER A 725 -11.96 -48.69 24.41
CA SER A 725 -12.49 -48.40 23.07
C SER A 725 -12.11 -46.99 22.64
N LEU A 726 -12.24 -46.01 23.55
CA LEU A 726 -11.89 -44.61 23.32
C LEU A 726 -10.41 -44.46 22.93
N LYS A 727 -9.51 -45.09 23.69
CA LYS A 727 -8.07 -45.06 23.43
C LYS A 727 -7.71 -45.62 22.06
N ARG A 728 -8.39 -46.70 21.63
CA ARG A 728 -8.21 -47.28 20.30
C ARG A 728 -8.68 -46.31 19.22
N GLN A 729 -9.84 -45.71 19.40
CA GLN A 729 -10.51 -44.86 18.42
C GLN A 729 -9.76 -43.53 18.19
N ILE A 730 -9.33 -42.85 19.26
CA ILE A 730 -8.53 -41.61 19.17
C ILE A 730 -7.20 -41.86 18.47
N SER A 731 -6.55 -43.01 18.73
CA SER A 731 -5.26 -43.35 18.10
C SER A 731 -5.34 -43.61 16.59
N THR A 732 -6.51 -44.01 16.07
CA THR A 732 -6.72 -44.24 14.64
C THR A 732 -7.20 -43.00 13.90
N ASP A 733 -8.02 -42.18 14.54
CA ASP A 733 -8.81 -41.19 13.81
C ASP A 733 -8.29 -39.75 14.00
N PHE A 734 -7.60 -39.41 15.10
CA PHE A 734 -7.25 -38.01 15.41
C PHE A 734 -5.93 -37.82 16.21
N PRO A 735 -4.75 -37.84 15.56
CA PRO A 735 -3.50 -37.53 16.24
C PRO A 735 -3.26 -36.00 16.33
N GLY A 736 -3.51 -35.42 17.52
CA GLY A 736 -2.70 -34.29 17.99
C GLY A 736 -3.25 -32.85 17.91
N THR A 737 -4.56 -32.60 17.86
CA THR A 737 -5.11 -31.23 17.95
C THR A 737 -6.22 -31.10 19.00
N TYR A 738 -6.23 -29.98 19.73
CA TYR A 738 -7.21 -29.64 20.75
C TYR A 738 -7.91 -28.33 20.39
N SER A 739 -9.23 -28.30 20.52
CA SER A 739 -10.05 -27.10 20.61
C SER A 739 -10.14 -26.65 22.07
N VAL A 740 -10.25 -25.34 22.33
CA VAL A 740 -10.44 -24.81 23.69
C VAL A 740 -11.77 -25.35 24.24
N LEU A 741 -11.72 -26.04 25.38
CA LEU A 741 -12.91 -26.54 26.07
C LEU A 741 -13.52 -25.44 26.95
N SER A 742 -14.85 -25.45 27.08
CA SER A 742 -15.53 -24.61 28.06
C SER A 742 -15.12 -24.98 29.49
N VAL A 743 -15.26 -24.02 30.41
CA VAL A 743 -15.00 -24.23 31.84
C VAL A 743 -15.89 -25.34 32.39
N GLU A 744 -17.15 -25.42 31.95
CA GLU A 744 -18.12 -26.43 32.40
C GLU A 744 -17.69 -27.85 32.00
N LEU A 745 -17.22 -28.05 30.77
CA LEU A 745 -16.69 -29.33 30.30
C LEU A 745 -15.46 -29.77 31.10
N MET A 746 -14.54 -28.84 31.36
CA MET A 746 -13.34 -29.10 32.15
C MET A 746 -13.69 -29.47 33.60
N GLU A 747 -14.63 -28.77 34.23
CA GLU A 747 -15.13 -29.12 35.56
C GLU A 747 -15.79 -30.50 35.59
N ARG A 748 -16.57 -30.84 34.55
CA ARG A 748 -17.25 -32.14 34.45
C ARG A 748 -16.26 -33.29 34.31
N ILE A 749 -15.26 -33.15 33.44
CA ILE A 749 -14.16 -34.13 33.30
C ILE A 749 -13.40 -34.26 34.61
N ASN A 750 -13.09 -33.14 35.27
CA ASN A 750 -12.35 -33.15 36.52
C ASN A 750 -13.13 -33.79 37.68
N SER A 751 -14.47 -33.76 37.63
CA SER A 751 -15.36 -34.37 38.62
C SER A 751 -15.42 -35.91 38.54
N LEU A 752 -14.92 -36.52 37.47
CA LEU A 752 -14.86 -37.97 37.32
C LEU A 752 -13.74 -38.54 38.21
N LYS A 753 -14.13 -39.39 39.16
CA LYS A 753 -13.21 -40.08 40.08
C LYS A 753 -12.52 -41.27 39.40
N ASP A 754 -11.34 -41.61 39.91
CA ASP A 754 -10.55 -42.79 39.55
C ASP A 754 -10.09 -42.84 38.08
N LEU A 755 -9.77 -41.67 37.51
CA LEU A 755 -9.08 -41.57 36.22
C LEU A 755 -7.59 -41.33 36.44
N THR A 756 -6.76 -42.03 35.70
CA THR A 756 -5.34 -41.67 35.55
C THR A 756 -5.20 -40.38 34.73
N ASP A 757 -4.08 -39.67 34.86
CA ASP A 757 -3.83 -38.45 34.09
C ASP A 757 -3.93 -38.69 32.57
N ASN A 758 -3.42 -39.84 32.10
CA ASN A 758 -3.52 -40.23 30.69
C ASN A 758 -4.98 -40.44 30.23
N GLU A 759 -5.84 -41.01 31.08
CA GLU A 759 -7.25 -41.19 30.74
C GLU A 759 -8.00 -39.86 30.74
N ARG A 760 -7.62 -38.95 31.64
CA ARG A 760 -8.16 -37.59 31.68
C ARG A 760 -7.76 -36.80 30.43
N THR A 761 -6.51 -36.91 29.97
CA THR A 761 -6.07 -36.31 28.70
C THR A 761 -6.83 -36.88 27.51
N LEU A 762 -7.07 -38.19 27.44
CA LEU A 762 -7.85 -38.80 26.36
C LEU A 762 -9.31 -38.34 26.37
N LEU A 763 -9.90 -38.12 27.55
CA LEU A 763 -11.25 -37.59 27.69
C LEU A 763 -11.35 -36.14 27.22
N ILE A 764 -10.35 -35.32 27.55
CA ILE A 764 -10.23 -33.93 27.07
C ILE A 764 -10.14 -33.91 25.54
N GLN A 765 -9.28 -34.76 24.97
CA GLN A 765 -9.14 -34.91 23.52
C GLN A 765 -10.45 -35.32 22.85
N TYR A 766 -11.18 -36.25 23.45
CA TYR A 766 -12.44 -36.72 22.87
C TYR A 766 -13.55 -35.67 22.97
N ALA A 767 -13.71 -35.07 24.15
CA ALA A 767 -14.75 -34.09 24.40
C ALA A 767 -14.58 -32.85 23.52
N SER A 768 -13.34 -32.46 23.18
CA SER A 768 -13.11 -31.31 22.30
C SER A 768 -13.56 -31.53 20.85
N GLN A 769 -13.90 -32.77 20.47
CA GLN A 769 -14.37 -33.13 19.13
C GLN A 769 -15.89 -33.31 19.03
N LEU A 770 -16.60 -33.15 20.15
CA LEU A 770 -18.06 -33.21 20.22
C LEU A 770 -18.61 -31.79 20.38
N ASP A 771 -19.86 -31.57 19.99
CA ASP A 771 -20.56 -30.38 20.46
C ASP A 771 -20.75 -30.46 21.99
N GLU A 772 -20.87 -29.31 22.62
CA GLU A 772 -20.84 -29.20 24.07
C GLU A 772 -21.98 -29.98 24.75
N GLU A 773 -23.17 -30.00 24.14
CA GLU A 773 -24.32 -30.73 24.67
C GLU A 773 -24.13 -32.26 24.57
N GLU A 774 -23.65 -32.77 23.43
CA GLU A 774 -23.29 -34.18 23.26
C GLU A 774 -22.16 -34.60 24.20
N ALA A 775 -21.13 -33.76 24.36
CA ALA A 775 -20.00 -34.01 25.24
C ALA A 775 -20.45 -34.13 26.71
N LEU A 776 -21.29 -33.20 27.18
CA LEU A 776 -21.82 -33.21 28.55
C LEU A 776 -22.71 -34.44 28.79
N LYS A 777 -23.60 -34.77 27.85
CA LYS A 777 -24.48 -35.95 27.94
C LYS A 777 -23.68 -37.25 27.99
N TRP A 778 -22.61 -37.34 27.19
CA TRP A 778 -21.76 -38.51 27.18
C TRP A 778 -20.94 -38.65 28.48
N LEU A 779 -20.40 -37.56 29.01
CA LEU A 779 -19.68 -37.55 30.30
C LEU A 779 -20.60 -37.93 31.47
N ASP A 780 -21.86 -37.53 31.43
CA ASP A 780 -22.86 -37.92 32.44
C ASP A 780 -23.19 -39.40 32.38
N ASN A 781 -23.30 -39.97 31.17
CA ASN A 781 -23.46 -41.41 31.00
C ASN A 781 -22.22 -42.17 31.50
N LEU A 782 -21.01 -41.66 31.24
CA LEU A 782 -19.76 -42.25 31.72
C LEU A 782 -19.67 -42.23 33.26
N LYS A 783 -20.13 -41.15 33.90
CA LYS A 783 -20.17 -41.01 35.37
C LYS A 783 -21.07 -42.05 36.03
N ASN A 784 -22.14 -42.46 35.36
CA ASN A 784 -23.15 -43.38 35.88
C ASN A 784 -22.84 -44.86 35.64
N LEU A 785 -21.75 -45.20 34.93
CA LEU A 785 -21.32 -46.60 34.76
C LEU A 785 -20.67 -47.10 36.06
N GLN A 786 -21.16 -48.23 36.60
CA GLN A 786 -20.61 -48.85 37.80
C GLN A 786 -19.14 -49.25 37.61
N VAL A 787 -18.34 -48.98 38.64
CA VAL A 787 -16.93 -49.38 38.75
C VAL A 787 -16.91 -50.83 39.24
N ASP A 788 -16.70 -51.77 38.33
CA ASP A 788 -16.28 -53.14 38.66
C ASP A 788 -14.81 -53.33 38.27
#